data_AF-A0A4V6IDW1-F1
#
_entry.id   AF-A0A4V6IDW1-F1
#
_cell.length_a   1.000
_cell.length_b   1.000
_cell.length_c   1.000
_cell.angle_alpha   90.00
_cell.angle_beta   90.00
_cell.angle_gamma   90.00
#
_symmetry.space_group_name_H-M   'P 1'
#
loop_
_entity.id
_entity.type
_entity.pdbx_description
1 polymer ?
#
loop_
_entity_poly.entity_id
_entity_poly.type
_entity_poly.pdbx_seq_one_letter_code
_entity_poly.pdbx_strand_id
1 'polypeptide(L)'
;MNNIYYEQRFIKNSKDATEIQTIESKNKTKLADVLLKDGRIVLLGNPGIGKSTELNMLFENLWENREDSMNFPLIINLKSFRPVSRFEDLIPLKEWKELPKMTFILDGLDEIADIQDFVSELENFLNKNDDKIINVVLSCRTNIYEKYLINISGFKYYFLDGLTDKQINNILEKRIFTKLGIEELDKFRVYLETPFNLEPFCEYYESKKAFPETQEECWNLFIENELRKLSKDKLKKRENVDIAHVKKCLEKVALVSESMHQNYISDDHVYSLLGKDDKSIFEQISLVEKLPKTDNFVFRHRNYQEFFSAKLLSEFTPDEIISLIRIHPEENITKPSFFNTITFLLNIIEPKKFIELEKWFLANEPEILFLAEKDKLPVSTQKEIFKKYFQEISVEKTFWFGKDRRFSIDKIAEFADIDFLLGIVRENNHFRSVISALDVLSFTKNTGKELEIKQIFTDYIFAGDRYMEVALRSFRGKGFHKFDKELFLSISEHFKNDFSPEINHQLIAMIADFEFVDEYFSVLKNCVDKLYEVRPEQIKDNTIRGTKWLLEKIFLKIENAENFLSVLDVIFNEKFDIKISDFYDKKFRDKLIERILYFSEKETDFLFRCIDAFLRHEDSFIYRRDSIIVDVINRSSKDFRAFKYIINKYGLSDKNYMFLSFFDNKQCIDYLVEKYEKKEILIEKETDLDFLRYKYFYSNHELGYYYEEIFKEAGYKFPEDLPTEKEIMLENKRKKEFVQSNFDILFDREELASEVSKVFENNSIIDMTWKNIHEIEWEWYKNKNEHGVQHSVFRAISASVKNSEKKTKEDVIAHISNDYFIIFQIKNKIKDRENEGFTVKQDQISYIKQFCKKFAEEFNFNRVINVKSDGNLGIYNGYSILKLLFYFDKKYDIQYSTDFYIQSLKYCNIFGSAEGNTDFIKSRISNPDLFKNQLIENLKKEVLDSGSLKDHIDQAIELKLEETYPILEDNFLNDNYIYSQRDFLSRYTELLNKDQEITFLEKCCNNIDSYLCWKAVEVFIEKKLHSAFILEIAKKYLEKENPKFVSDALNVLFYCNDESALPIYLEFLIDFKNTERVDYRDDYRIKDFTNYKRLDSILVLKDIFEIVYDEHVKDTFDFYNSQNLLKVLINNLSETEIGYKKVQEMLTNLKSEIMDNDSKFFYVNNLIEDSKLSYYASISRPFTFKEAKSFLEEIESI
;
A
#
# COMPACT_ATOMS: atom_id res chain seq x y z
N MET A 1 -31.04 17.98 -5.92
CA MET A 1 -30.59 18.40 -7.26
C MET A 1 -31.49 17.77 -8.31
N ASN A 2 -31.91 18.55 -9.30
CA ASN A 2 -32.54 18.03 -10.53
C ASN A 2 -31.55 17.10 -11.27
N ASN A 3 -32.05 16.04 -11.92
CA ASN A 3 -31.25 15.11 -12.75
C ASN A 3 -30.44 15.80 -13.88
N ILE A 4 -30.74 17.06 -14.20
CA ILE A 4 -30.10 17.86 -15.24
C ILE A 4 -28.64 18.22 -14.89
N TYR A 5 -28.27 18.25 -13.60
CA TYR A 5 -26.94 18.72 -13.13
C TYR A 5 -26.12 17.61 -12.47
N TYR A 6 -26.39 16.35 -12.82
CA TYR A 6 -25.70 15.21 -12.25
C TYR A 6 -24.27 15.07 -12.78
N GLU A 7 -23.33 14.78 -11.86
CA GLU A 7 -21.98 14.33 -12.15
C GLU A 7 -21.75 13.02 -11.40
N GLN A 8 -21.32 11.97 -12.12
CA GLN A 8 -21.15 10.63 -11.56
C GLN A 8 -20.01 10.55 -10.55
N ARG A 9 -20.28 10.04 -9.34
CA ARG A 9 -19.28 9.94 -8.26
C ARG A 9 -18.54 8.62 -8.24
N PHE A 10 -17.42 8.61 -7.51
CA PHE A 10 -16.57 7.44 -7.30
C PHE A 10 -16.80 6.81 -5.92
N ILE A 11 -16.45 5.54 -5.78
CA ILE A 11 -16.55 4.79 -4.52
C ILE A 11 -15.21 4.16 -4.11
N LYS A 12 -14.98 4.04 -2.80
CA LYS A 12 -13.74 3.53 -2.19
C LYS A 12 -13.98 2.44 -1.13
N ASN A 13 -12.93 1.66 -0.84
CA ASN A 13 -12.94 0.51 0.06
C ASN A 13 -12.34 0.75 1.46
N SER A 14 -11.80 1.94 1.75
CA SER A 14 -11.24 2.29 3.07
C SER A 14 -11.75 3.64 3.57
N LYS A 15 -11.84 3.75 4.91
CA LYS A 15 -12.29 4.96 5.62
C LYS A 15 -11.14 5.96 5.82
N ASP A 16 -9.90 5.48 5.85
CA ASP A 16 -8.71 6.30 6.08
C ASP A 16 -8.23 7.00 4.81
N ALA A 17 -8.44 8.31 4.77
CA ALA A 17 -7.76 9.24 3.88
C ALA A 17 -7.40 10.50 4.68
N THR A 18 -6.58 10.34 5.71
CA THR A 18 -5.79 11.42 6.33
C THR A 18 -4.33 11.39 5.89
N GLU A 19 -4.01 10.70 4.79
CA GLU A 19 -2.86 11.08 3.98
C GLU A 19 -3.26 12.33 3.19
N ILE A 20 -2.49 13.40 3.37
CA ILE A 20 -2.52 14.61 2.54
C ILE A 20 -2.58 14.16 1.08
N GLN A 21 -3.77 14.27 0.48
CA GLN A 21 -4.02 13.99 -0.92
C GLN A 21 -3.46 15.14 -1.76
N THR A 22 -2.15 15.23 -1.84
CA THR A 22 -1.53 15.63 -3.10
C THR A 22 -1.62 14.41 -4.02
N ILE A 23 -2.22 14.59 -5.20
CA ILE A 23 -2.46 13.61 -6.28
C ILE A 23 -3.92 13.11 -6.34
N GLU A 24 -4.74 13.86 -7.08
CA GLU A 24 -5.93 13.33 -7.75
C GLU A 24 -5.53 12.13 -8.63
N SER A 25 -5.97 10.90 -8.31
CA SER A 25 -6.32 9.81 -9.27
C SER A 25 -6.10 8.34 -8.81
N LYS A 26 -5.75 8.03 -7.56
CA LYS A 26 -5.72 6.60 -7.15
C LYS A 26 -7.15 6.04 -6.96
N ASN A 27 -7.54 5.12 -7.84
CA ASN A 27 -8.74 4.24 -7.84
C ASN A 27 -10.12 4.90 -7.98
N LYS A 28 -10.40 5.49 -9.15
CA LYS A 28 -11.75 5.90 -9.56
C LYS A 28 -12.61 4.69 -9.98
N THR A 29 -13.36 4.10 -9.05
CA THR A 29 -14.29 2.97 -9.31
C THR A 29 -15.74 3.44 -9.23
N LYS A 30 -16.63 2.97 -10.12
CA LYS A 30 -18.05 3.36 -10.13
C LYS A 30 -18.93 2.30 -9.43
N LEU A 31 -20.11 2.70 -8.97
CA LEU A 31 -21.04 1.81 -8.27
C LEU A 31 -21.48 0.60 -9.11
N ALA A 32 -21.74 0.80 -10.42
CA ALA A 32 -22.13 -0.27 -11.32
C ALA A 32 -21.01 -1.33 -11.49
N ASP A 33 -19.76 -0.89 -11.62
CA ASP A 33 -18.59 -1.77 -11.78
C ASP A 33 -18.41 -2.67 -10.56
N VAL A 34 -18.58 -2.09 -9.38
CA VAL A 34 -18.47 -2.82 -8.11
C VAL A 34 -19.62 -3.80 -7.93
N LEU A 35 -20.85 -3.42 -8.31
CA LEU A 35 -21.99 -4.32 -8.29
C LEU A 35 -21.80 -5.55 -9.19
N LEU A 36 -21.21 -5.36 -10.37
CA LEU A 36 -20.88 -6.46 -11.27
C LEU A 36 -19.86 -7.44 -10.65
N LYS A 37 -18.92 -6.91 -9.87
CA LYS A 37 -17.85 -7.70 -9.24
C LYS A 37 -18.32 -8.44 -7.99
N ASP A 38 -19.05 -7.78 -7.10
CA ASP A 38 -19.31 -8.27 -5.74
C ASP A 38 -20.75 -8.73 -5.51
N GLY A 39 -21.70 -8.32 -6.36
CA GLY A 39 -23.11 -8.75 -6.33
C GLY A 39 -23.94 -8.20 -5.16
N ARG A 40 -23.40 -8.14 -3.94
CA ARG A 40 -24.08 -7.70 -2.72
C ARG A 40 -23.27 -6.61 -2.00
N ILE A 41 -23.80 -5.39 -1.98
CA ILE A 41 -23.09 -4.18 -1.57
C ILE A 41 -23.89 -3.39 -0.55
N VAL A 42 -23.18 -2.86 0.45
CA VAL A 42 -23.64 -1.75 1.28
C VAL A 42 -22.93 -0.47 0.85
N LEU A 43 -23.70 0.53 0.41
CA LEU A 43 -23.20 1.85 0.06
C LEU A 43 -23.33 2.80 1.26
N LEU A 44 -22.18 3.17 1.82
CA LEU A 44 -22.04 4.06 2.96
C LEU A 44 -21.67 5.47 2.53
N GLY A 45 -22.07 6.46 3.32
CA GLY A 45 -21.70 7.85 3.11
C GLY A 45 -22.46 8.78 4.05
N ASN A 46 -21.92 9.99 4.24
CA ASN A 46 -22.53 11.01 5.08
C ASN A 46 -23.89 11.49 4.51
N PRO A 47 -24.74 12.13 5.31
CA PRO A 47 -25.95 12.79 4.81
C PRO A 47 -25.59 13.83 3.74
N GLY A 48 -26.41 13.94 2.69
CA GLY A 48 -26.22 14.95 1.63
C GLY A 48 -25.13 14.64 0.59
N ILE A 49 -24.33 13.57 0.78
CA ILE A 49 -23.26 13.17 -0.15
C ILE A 49 -23.77 12.63 -1.50
N GLY A 50 -25.08 12.33 -1.59
CA GLY A 50 -25.75 11.97 -2.85
C GLY A 50 -26.00 10.48 -3.10
N LYS A 51 -26.03 9.64 -2.06
CA LYS A 51 -26.33 8.19 -2.15
C LYS A 51 -27.59 7.87 -2.97
N SER A 52 -28.73 8.47 -2.64
CA SER A 52 -29.99 8.24 -3.36
C SER A 52 -29.91 8.64 -4.84
N THR A 53 -29.13 9.68 -5.17
CA THR A 53 -28.91 10.08 -6.57
C THR A 53 -28.11 9.01 -7.31
N GLU A 54 -27.04 8.45 -6.72
CA GLU A 54 -26.28 7.37 -7.33
C GLU A 54 -27.10 6.08 -7.49
N LEU A 55 -27.95 5.76 -6.51
CA LEU A 55 -28.85 4.60 -6.59
C LEU A 55 -29.88 4.76 -7.73
N ASN A 56 -30.46 5.95 -7.91
CA ASN A 56 -31.35 6.22 -9.02
C ASN A 56 -30.62 6.10 -10.37
N MET A 57 -29.38 6.60 -10.47
CA MET A 57 -28.59 6.51 -11.70
C MET A 57 -28.17 5.07 -12.00
N LEU A 58 -27.89 4.27 -10.97
CA LEU A 58 -27.68 2.83 -11.11
C LEU A 58 -28.94 2.13 -11.61
N PHE A 59 -30.11 2.49 -11.09
CA PHE A 59 -31.39 1.96 -11.57
C PHE A 59 -31.59 2.25 -13.06
N GLU A 60 -31.46 3.50 -13.49
CA GLU A 60 -31.63 3.88 -14.90
C GLU A 60 -30.66 3.11 -15.81
N ASN A 61 -29.38 3.03 -15.43
CA ASN A 61 -28.38 2.28 -16.21
C ASN A 61 -28.73 0.79 -16.34
N LEU A 62 -29.10 0.14 -15.23
CA LEU A 62 -29.49 -1.27 -15.25
C LEU A 62 -30.80 -1.48 -16.01
N TRP A 63 -31.72 -0.52 -15.94
CA TRP A 63 -33.01 -0.61 -16.61
C TRP A 63 -32.85 -0.47 -18.12
N GLU A 64 -32.03 0.45 -18.60
CA GLU A 64 -31.69 0.61 -20.02
C GLU A 64 -31.05 -0.67 -20.59
N ASN A 65 -30.16 -1.31 -19.83
CA ASN A 65 -29.41 -2.50 -20.26
C ASN A 65 -30.05 -3.84 -19.85
N ARG A 66 -31.30 -3.84 -19.39
CA ARG A 66 -31.94 -5.02 -18.78
C ARG A 66 -32.11 -6.19 -19.76
N GLU A 67 -32.35 -5.90 -21.04
CA GLU A 67 -32.57 -6.91 -22.08
C GLU A 67 -31.26 -7.60 -22.47
N ASP A 68 -30.18 -6.83 -22.61
CA ASP A 68 -28.85 -7.36 -22.95
C ASP A 68 -28.21 -8.13 -21.79
N SER A 69 -28.35 -7.60 -20.57
CA SER A 69 -27.74 -8.20 -19.36
C SER A 69 -28.62 -9.27 -18.71
N MET A 70 -29.87 -9.42 -19.17
CA MET A 70 -30.92 -10.20 -18.52
C MET A 70 -31.08 -9.88 -17.02
N ASN A 71 -30.68 -8.68 -16.59
CA ASN A 71 -30.69 -8.26 -15.19
C ASN A 71 -31.73 -7.16 -14.97
N PHE A 72 -32.72 -7.44 -14.13
CA PHE A 72 -33.84 -6.55 -13.90
C PHE A 72 -33.69 -5.83 -12.55
N PRO A 73 -33.50 -4.49 -12.53
CA PRO A 73 -33.38 -3.74 -11.29
C PRO A 73 -34.76 -3.42 -10.69
N LEU A 74 -34.85 -3.46 -9.36
CA LEU A 74 -36.02 -3.04 -8.58
C LEU A 74 -35.57 -2.08 -7.48
N ILE A 75 -36.10 -0.86 -7.47
CA ILE A 75 -35.81 0.14 -6.43
C ILE A 75 -36.88 0.10 -5.33
N ILE A 76 -36.44 0.00 -4.08
CA ILE A 76 -37.30 -0.12 -2.90
C ILE A 76 -36.86 0.92 -1.87
N ASN A 77 -37.81 1.75 -1.42
CA ASN A 77 -37.60 2.68 -0.33
C ASN A 77 -37.93 2.01 1.01
N LEU A 78 -36.95 1.93 1.90
CA LEU A 78 -37.09 1.17 3.14
C LEU A 78 -37.98 1.83 4.20
N LYS A 79 -38.33 3.13 4.11
CA LYS A 79 -39.20 3.84 5.09
C LYS A 79 -40.54 3.15 5.37
N SER A 80 -41.01 2.35 4.42
CA SER A 80 -42.28 1.64 4.50
C SER A 80 -42.21 0.35 5.31
N PHE A 81 -41.01 -0.16 5.61
CA PHE A 81 -40.82 -1.40 6.36
C PHE A 81 -41.30 -1.28 7.81
N ARG A 82 -41.92 -2.34 8.33
CA ARG A 82 -42.37 -2.50 9.71
C ARG A 82 -41.91 -3.87 10.23
N PRO A 83 -41.71 -4.07 11.54
CA PRO A 83 -41.28 -5.36 12.10
C PRO A 83 -42.15 -6.58 11.73
N VAL A 84 -43.41 -6.35 11.39
CA VAL A 84 -44.36 -7.40 10.97
C VAL A 84 -44.34 -7.69 9.46
N SER A 85 -43.61 -6.90 8.68
CA SER A 85 -43.50 -7.03 7.22
C SER A 85 -42.46 -8.08 6.85
N ARG A 86 -42.73 -8.90 5.83
CA ARG A 86 -41.72 -9.74 5.18
C ARG A 86 -41.01 -8.94 4.10
N PHE A 87 -39.78 -9.32 3.74
CA PHE A 87 -39.08 -8.66 2.64
C PHE A 87 -39.83 -8.77 1.32
N GLU A 88 -40.49 -9.90 1.05
CA GLU A 88 -41.31 -10.11 -0.15
C GLU A 88 -42.49 -9.14 -0.25
N ASP A 89 -42.98 -8.61 0.87
CA ASP A 89 -44.08 -7.62 0.89
C ASP A 89 -43.63 -6.27 0.33
N LEU A 90 -42.32 -6.00 0.29
CA LEU A 90 -41.73 -4.77 -0.25
C LEU A 90 -41.51 -4.82 -1.76
N ILE A 91 -41.63 -6.01 -2.38
CA ILE A 91 -41.34 -6.20 -3.81
C ILE A 91 -42.56 -5.76 -4.63
N PRO A 92 -42.45 -4.71 -5.48
CA PRO A 92 -43.60 -4.17 -6.19
C PRO A 92 -44.12 -5.08 -7.32
N LEU A 93 -43.29 -5.97 -7.86
CA LEU A 93 -43.62 -6.90 -8.95
C LEU A 93 -43.92 -8.28 -8.39
N LYS A 94 -45.05 -8.93 -8.73
CA LYS A 94 -45.41 -10.25 -8.18
C LYS A 94 -44.75 -11.42 -8.92
N GLU A 95 -44.49 -11.22 -10.21
CA GLU A 95 -43.87 -12.18 -11.13
C GLU A 95 -42.34 -12.17 -11.05
N TRP A 96 -41.76 -11.46 -10.07
CA TRP A 96 -40.31 -11.35 -9.88
C TRP A 96 -39.60 -12.71 -9.84
N LYS A 97 -40.32 -13.76 -9.42
CA LYS A 97 -39.81 -15.12 -9.34
C LYS A 97 -39.47 -15.74 -10.69
N GLU A 98 -40.02 -15.24 -11.79
CA GLU A 98 -39.82 -15.75 -13.15
C GLU A 98 -38.63 -15.09 -13.87
N LEU A 99 -38.02 -14.06 -13.26
CA LEU A 99 -36.91 -13.32 -13.86
C LEU A 99 -35.57 -14.06 -13.70
N PRO A 100 -34.72 -14.08 -14.74
CA PRO A 100 -33.46 -14.84 -14.73
C PRO A 100 -32.39 -14.27 -13.78
N LYS A 101 -32.32 -12.94 -13.66
CA LYS A 101 -31.41 -12.24 -12.74
C LYS A 101 -32.04 -10.93 -12.26
N MET A 102 -31.85 -10.59 -10.99
CA MET A 102 -32.42 -9.39 -10.39
C MET A 102 -31.40 -8.60 -9.58
N THR A 103 -31.55 -7.27 -9.57
CA THR A 103 -30.86 -6.38 -8.64
C THR A 103 -31.87 -5.64 -7.77
N PHE A 104 -31.83 -5.86 -6.45
CA PHE A 104 -32.57 -5.03 -5.50
C PHE A 104 -31.75 -3.80 -5.09
N ILE A 105 -32.29 -2.61 -5.35
CA ILE A 105 -31.71 -1.32 -4.96
C ILE A 105 -32.52 -0.79 -3.77
N LEU A 106 -31.95 -0.90 -2.58
CA LEU A 106 -32.60 -0.64 -1.31
C LEU A 106 -32.09 0.70 -0.76
N ASP A 107 -32.93 1.74 -0.78
CA ASP A 107 -32.54 3.08 -0.32
C ASP A 107 -33.06 3.36 1.10
N GLY A 108 -32.14 3.73 1.99
CA GLY A 108 -32.46 4.31 3.30
C GLY A 108 -32.57 3.30 4.44
N LEU A 109 -31.59 2.41 4.63
CA LEU A 109 -31.56 1.51 5.80
C LEU A 109 -31.55 2.28 7.13
N ASP A 110 -30.96 3.47 7.14
CA ASP A 110 -30.97 4.34 8.32
C ASP A 110 -32.34 4.99 8.62
N GLU A 111 -33.32 4.83 7.75
CA GLU A 111 -34.63 5.48 7.85
C GLU A 111 -35.72 4.56 8.43
N ILE A 112 -35.37 3.34 8.87
CA ILE A 112 -36.26 2.39 9.54
C ILE A 112 -36.02 2.32 11.05
N ALA A 113 -37.08 2.05 11.81
CA ALA A 113 -37.02 2.00 13.28
C ALA A 113 -36.23 0.78 13.79
N ASP A 114 -36.48 -0.40 13.22
CA ASP A 114 -35.90 -1.67 13.67
C ASP A 114 -35.04 -2.28 12.55
N ILE A 115 -33.78 -1.83 12.49
CA ILE A 115 -32.82 -2.23 11.46
C ILE A 115 -32.50 -3.72 11.50
N GLN A 116 -32.39 -4.31 12.70
CA GLN A 116 -32.01 -5.72 12.85
C GLN A 116 -33.09 -6.68 12.35
N ASP A 117 -34.36 -6.30 12.51
CA ASP A 117 -35.49 -7.07 11.99
C ASP A 117 -35.47 -7.08 10.45
N PHE A 118 -35.17 -5.93 9.84
CA PHE A 118 -35.00 -5.85 8.40
C PHE A 118 -33.81 -6.69 7.89
N VAL A 119 -32.66 -6.61 8.56
CA VAL A 119 -31.47 -7.40 8.20
C VAL A 119 -31.79 -8.89 8.28
N SER A 120 -32.45 -9.32 9.36
CA SER A 120 -32.87 -10.72 9.56
C SER A 120 -33.82 -11.17 8.45
N GLU A 121 -34.81 -10.35 8.09
CA GLU A 121 -35.74 -10.67 7.00
C GLU A 121 -35.08 -10.67 5.62
N LEU A 122 -34.13 -9.76 5.36
CA LEU A 122 -33.33 -9.76 4.13
C LEU A 122 -32.45 -11.01 4.02
N GLU A 123 -31.79 -11.43 5.09
CA GLU A 123 -31.00 -12.67 5.12
C GLU A 123 -31.88 -13.90 4.94
N ASN A 124 -33.04 -13.95 5.62
CA ASN A 124 -34.03 -15.00 5.43
C ASN A 124 -34.52 -15.08 3.99
N PHE A 125 -34.78 -13.94 3.36
CA PHE A 125 -35.18 -13.86 1.95
C PHE A 125 -34.09 -14.38 1.02
N LEU A 126 -32.84 -13.95 1.20
CA LEU A 126 -31.71 -14.38 0.37
C LEU A 126 -31.43 -15.88 0.53
N ASN A 127 -31.53 -16.42 1.75
CA ASN A 127 -31.32 -17.85 2.01
C ASN A 127 -32.45 -18.72 1.44
N LYS A 128 -33.70 -18.23 1.42
CA LYS A 128 -34.85 -18.95 0.83
C LYS A 128 -34.83 -18.99 -0.70
N ASN A 129 -34.02 -18.15 -1.35
CA ASN A 129 -33.95 -18.00 -2.80
C ASN A 129 -32.48 -18.10 -3.28
N ASP A 130 -31.69 -18.97 -2.65
CA ASP A 130 -30.27 -19.18 -2.96
C ASP A 130 -30.06 -19.86 -4.33
N ASP A 131 -31.10 -20.49 -4.88
CA ASP A 131 -31.19 -21.04 -6.23
C ASP A 131 -31.27 -19.96 -7.34
N LYS A 132 -31.38 -18.69 -6.99
CA LYS A 132 -31.54 -17.56 -7.94
C LYS A 132 -30.35 -16.60 -7.93
N ILE A 133 -30.13 -15.95 -9.07
CA ILE A 133 -29.10 -14.90 -9.20
C ILE A 133 -29.65 -13.56 -8.73
N ILE A 134 -29.43 -13.23 -7.45
CA ILE A 134 -29.91 -12.01 -6.80
C ILE A 134 -28.73 -11.12 -6.36
N ASN A 135 -28.68 -9.92 -6.94
CA ASN A 135 -27.82 -8.83 -6.53
C ASN A 135 -28.56 -7.87 -5.60
N VAL A 136 -27.83 -7.23 -4.68
CA VAL A 136 -28.41 -6.27 -3.73
C VAL A 136 -27.47 -5.08 -3.53
N VAL A 137 -28.00 -3.87 -3.60
CA VAL A 137 -27.33 -2.63 -3.19
C VAL A 137 -28.15 -1.97 -2.09
N LEU A 138 -27.56 -1.79 -0.92
CA LEU A 138 -28.22 -1.23 0.25
C LEU A 138 -27.54 0.08 0.66
N SER A 139 -28.25 1.21 0.63
CA SER A 139 -27.70 2.47 1.15
C SER A 139 -27.92 2.59 2.66
N CYS A 140 -26.92 3.11 3.36
CA CYS A 140 -27.03 3.48 4.77
C CYS A 140 -26.15 4.68 5.07
N ARG A 141 -26.50 5.49 6.07
CA ARG A 141 -25.54 6.44 6.64
C ARG A 141 -24.42 5.68 7.35
N THR A 142 -23.18 6.09 7.12
CA THR A 142 -21.98 5.46 7.70
C THR A 142 -22.09 5.30 9.22
N ASN A 143 -22.45 6.38 9.91
CA ASN A 143 -22.59 6.41 11.36
C ASN A 143 -23.69 5.50 11.89
N ILE A 144 -24.81 5.35 11.18
CA ILE A 144 -25.92 4.48 11.57
C ILE A 144 -25.55 3.00 11.35
N TYR A 145 -24.91 2.69 10.23
CA TYR A 145 -24.40 1.35 9.96
C TYR A 145 -23.42 0.88 11.04
N GLU A 146 -22.52 1.78 11.46
CA GLU A 146 -21.55 1.52 12.52
C GLU A 146 -22.18 1.50 13.92
N LYS A 147 -23.14 2.40 14.20
CA LYS A 147 -23.87 2.49 15.48
C LYS A 147 -24.55 1.18 15.85
N TYR A 148 -25.21 0.54 14.89
CA TYR A 148 -25.96 -0.69 15.11
C TYR A 148 -25.14 -1.95 14.82
N LEU A 149 -23.83 -1.83 14.53
CA LEU A 149 -22.96 -2.93 14.08
C LEU A 149 -23.65 -3.79 13.03
N ILE A 150 -24.22 -3.15 12.02
CA ILE A 150 -24.94 -3.87 10.99
C ILE A 150 -23.91 -4.75 10.28
N ASN A 151 -24.01 -6.06 10.45
CA ASN A 151 -23.22 -7.04 9.74
C ASN A 151 -24.19 -7.91 8.98
N ILE A 152 -24.20 -7.76 7.65
CA ILE A 152 -25.06 -8.54 6.77
C ILE A 152 -24.19 -9.57 6.09
N SER A 153 -24.49 -10.85 6.33
CA SER A 153 -23.68 -11.95 5.82
C SER A 153 -23.56 -11.90 4.29
N GLY A 154 -22.32 -11.96 3.79
CA GLY A 154 -22.02 -11.98 2.36
C GLY A 154 -22.12 -10.62 1.65
N PHE A 155 -22.26 -9.50 2.37
CA PHE A 155 -22.20 -8.16 1.79
C PHE A 155 -20.80 -7.53 1.94
N LYS A 156 -20.38 -6.75 0.93
CA LYS A 156 -19.21 -5.86 1.02
C LYS A 156 -19.65 -4.41 1.17
N TYR A 157 -18.92 -3.63 1.97
CA TYR A 157 -19.22 -2.21 2.17
C TYR A 157 -18.29 -1.31 1.36
N TYR A 158 -18.84 -0.21 0.86
CA TYR A 158 -18.15 0.79 0.04
C TYR A 158 -18.56 2.20 0.49
N PHE A 159 -17.65 3.17 0.41
CA PHE A 159 -17.93 4.58 0.73
C PHE A 159 -18.09 5.42 -0.53
N LEU A 160 -19.09 6.29 -0.58
CA LEU A 160 -19.27 7.28 -1.65
C LEU A 160 -18.37 8.50 -1.42
N ASP A 161 -17.53 8.85 -2.40
CA ASP A 161 -16.67 10.04 -2.34
C ASP A 161 -17.43 11.35 -2.60
N GLY A 162 -16.85 12.47 -2.14
CA GLY A 162 -17.29 13.82 -2.47
C GLY A 162 -17.03 14.21 -3.93
N LEU A 163 -17.52 15.39 -4.32
CA LEU A 163 -17.32 15.94 -5.66
C LEU A 163 -15.88 16.45 -5.83
N THR A 164 -15.28 16.17 -6.98
CA THR A 164 -13.97 16.73 -7.36
C THR A 164 -14.09 18.17 -7.86
N ASP A 165 -13.00 18.92 -7.90
CA ASP A 165 -12.97 20.33 -8.33
C ASP A 165 -13.54 20.51 -9.75
N LYS A 166 -13.20 19.58 -10.66
CA LYS A 166 -13.80 19.51 -12.00
C LYS A 166 -15.32 19.31 -11.97
N GLN A 167 -15.84 18.44 -11.11
CA GLN A 167 -17.27 18.17 -11.00
C GLN A 167 -18.01 19.37 -10.39
N ILE A 168 -17.41 20.01 -9.39
CA ILE A 168 -17.91 21.27 -8.80
C ILE A 168 -18.07 22.32 -9.91
N ASN A 169 -17.01 22.61 -10.66
CA ASN A 169 -17.06 23.61 -11.73
C ASN A 169 -18.01 23.23 -12.87
N ASN A 170 -18.12 21.94 -13.22
CA ASN A 170 -19.11 21.49 -14.21
C ASN A 170 -20.55 21.75 -13.75
N ILE A 171 -20.86 21.50 -12.46
CA ILE A 171 -22.19 21.75 -11.89
C ILE A 171 -22.49 23.25 -11.88
N LEU A 172 -21.53 24.08 -11.46
CA LEU A 172 -21.67 25.54 -11.46
C LEU A 172 -21.89 26.09 -12.87
N GLU A 173 -21.10 25.63 -13.85
CA GLU A 173 -21.23 26.06 -15.25
C GLU A 173 -22.60 25.71 -15.83
N LYS A 174 -23.08 24.49 -15.56
CA LYS A 174 -24.40 24.05 -16.05
C LYS A 174 -25.56 24.80 -15.39
N ARG A 175 -25.44 25.16 -14.10
CA ARG A 175 -26.55 25.72 -13.32
C ARG A 175 -26.60 27.24 -13.34
N ILE A 176 -25.47 27.90 -13.09
CA ILE A 176 -25.37 29.35 -12.93
C ILE A 176 -24.49 30.01 -14.00
N PHE A 177 -24.04 29.25 -15.00
CA PHE A 177 -23.23 29.72 -16.14
C PHE A 177 -21.93 30.44 -15.73
N THR A 178 -21.32 29.99 -14.63
CA THR A 178 -20.05 30.52 -14.12
C THR A 178 -19.16 29.42 -13.54
N LYS A 179 -17.88 29.72 -13.33
CA LYS A 179 -16.86 28.83 -12.76
C LYS A 179 -16.11 29.55 -11.65
N LEU A 180 -15.62 28.77 -10.69
CA LEU A 180 -14.66 29.25 -9.70
C LEU A 180 -13.25 29.16 -10.27
N GLY A 181 -12.46 30.21 -10.04
CA GLY A 181 -11.01 30.17 -10.26
C GLY A 181 -10.31 29.21 -9.30
N ILE A 182 -9.02 28.93 -9.52
CA ILE A 182 -8.23 28.03 -8.65
C ILE A 182 -8.23 28.53 -7.20
N GLU A 183 -8.03 29.84 -6.99
CA GLU A 183 -7.97 30.43 -5.65
C GLU A 183 -9.33 30.36 -4.93
N GLU A 184 -10.43 30.52 -5.65
CA GLU A 184 -11.78 30.40 -5.09
C GLU A 184 -12.14 28.93 -4.81
N LEU A 185 -11.72 28.02 -5.69
CA LEU A 185 -11.87 26.58 -5.46
C LEU A 185 -11.12 26.17 -4.19
N ASP A 186 -9.85 26.53 -4.03
CA ASP A 186 -9.07 26.24 -2.83
C ASP A 186 -9.73 26.79 -1.57
N LYS A 187 -10.30 28.01 -1.66
CA LYS A 187 -11.03 28.65 -0.57
C LYS A 187 -12.32 27.91 -0.20
N PHE A 188 -13.07 27.37 -1.17
CA PHE A 188 -14.40 26.81 -0.94
C PHE A 188 -14.50 25.29 -1.01
N ARG A 189 -13.41 24.59 -1.35
CA ARG A 189 -13.37 23.15 -1.66
C ARG A 189 -14.04 22.28 -0.60
N VAL A 190 -13.65 22.48 0.66
CA VAL A 190 -14.13 21.71 1.82
C VAL A 190 -15.65 21.81 1.97
N TYR A 191 -16.27 22.88 1.49
CA TYR A 191 -17.73 23.04 1.54
C TYR A 191 -18.43 22.42 0.35
N LEU A 192 -17.84 22.58 -0.85
CA LEU A 192 -18.47 22.26 -2.12
C LEU A 192 -18.29 20.79 -2.54
N GLU A 193 -17.43 20.03 -1.85
CA GLU A 193 -17.32 18.57 -2.04
C GLU A 193 -18.64 17.85 -1.75
N THR A 194 -19.51 18.44 -0.90
CA THR A 194 -20.83 17.89 -0.62
C THR A 194 -21.86 18.51 -1.57
N PRO A 195 -22.54 17.71 -2.42
CA PRO A 195 -23.55 18.20 -3.36
C PRO A 195 -24.69 18.98 -2.70
N PHE A 196 -25.04 18.65 -1.46
CA PHE A 196 -26.05 19.37 -0.69
C PHE A 196 -25.70 20.86 -0.49
N ASN A 197 -24.42 21.20 -0.35
CA ASN A 197 -23.95 22.56 -0.12
C ASN A 197 -23.82 23.39 -1.41
N LEU A 198 -23.66 22.73 -2.57
CA LEU A 198 -23.62 23.42 -3.87
C LEU A 198 -24.92 24.13 -4.20
N GLU A 199 -26.06 23.59 -3.73
CA GLU A 199 -27.37 24.17 -4.00
C GLU A 199 -27.54 25.56 -3.35
N PRO A 200 -27.35 25.72 -2.03
CA PRO A 200 -27.28 27.03 -1.37
C PRO A 200 -26.23 27.97 -1.96
N PHE A 201 -25.08 27.42 -2.35
CA PHE A 201 -24.00 28.21 -2.93
C PHE A 201 -24.42 28.84 -4.27
N CYS A 202 -25.14 28.08 -5.10
CA CYS A 202 -25.73 28.59 -6.34
C CYS A 202 -26.88 29.57 -6.08
N GLU A 203 -27.78 29.28 -5.13
CA GLU A 203 -28.86 30.19 -4.73
C GLU A 203 -28.31 31.54 -4.24
N TYR A 204 -27.20 31.53 -3.50
CA TYR A 204 -26.49 32.74 -3.07
C TYR A 204 -26.03 33.55 -4.27
N TYR A 205 -25.31 32.93 -5.22
CA TYR A 205 -24.85 33.59 -6.44
C TYR A 205 -26.00 34.15 -7.29
N GLU A 206 -27.09 33.39 -7.44
CA GLU A 206 -28.27 33.84 -8.20
C GLU A 206 -28.88 35.11 -7.59
N SER A 207 -28.92 35.19 -6.25
CA SER A 207 -29.49 36.31 -5.49
C SER A 207 -28.59 37.54 -5.39
N LYS A 208 -27.27 37.35 -5.22
CA LYS A 208 -26.29 38.42 -4.99
C LYS A 208 -25.48 38.80 -6.23
N LYS A 209 -25.49 37.95 -7.27
CA LYS A 209 -24.63 38.04 -8.47
C LYS A 209 -23.12 38.03 -8.16
N ALA A 210 -22.74 37.54 -6.98
CA ALA A 210 -21.37 37.37 -6.52
C ALA A 210 -21.26 36.13 -5.63
N PHE A 211 -20.07 35.53 -5.55
CA PHE A 211 -19.78 34.47 -4.59
C PHE A 211 -19.54 35.07 -3.19
N PRO A 212 -19.68 34.28 -2.11
CA PRO A 212 -19.35 34.74 -0.77
C PRO A 212 -17.91 35.26 -0.69
N GLU A 213 -17.70 36.41 -0.06
CA GLU A 213 -16.38 37.07 -0.04
C GLU A 213 -15.52 36.61 1.14
N THR A 214 -16.12 36.15 2.24
CA THR A 214 -15.40 35.72 3.46
C THR A 214 -15.68 34.26 3.80
N GLN A 215 -14.77 33.64 4.57
CA GLN A 215 -15.06 32.31 5.14
C GLN A 215 -16.28 32.32 6.05
N GLU A 216 -16.52 33.43 6.76
CA GLU A 216 -17.70 33.60 7.62
C GLU A 216 -19.01 33.54 6.82
N GLU A 217 -19.09 34.23 5.69
CA GLU A 217 -20.28 34.20 4.84
C GLU A 217 -20.57 32.79 4.33
N CYS A 218 -19.53 32.03 3.97
CA CYS A 218 -19.66 30.63 3.59
C CYS A 218 -20.19 29.78 4.74
N TRP A 219 -19.53 29.80 5.90
CA TRP A 219 -19.96 29.01 7.06
C TRP A 219 -21.38 29.34 7.49
N ASN A 220 -21.72 30.63 7.55
CA ASN A 220 -23.07 31.07 7.87
C ASN A 220 -24.09 30.57 6.84
N LEU A 221 -23.80 30.65 5.54
CA LEU A 221 -24.68 30.14 4.49
C LEU A 221 -24.96 28.64 4.68
N PHE A 222 -23.92 27.84 4.88
CA PHE A 222 -24.05 26.38 5.00
C PHE A 222 -24.73 25.96 6.30
N ILE A 223 -24.31 26.53 7.44
CA ILE A 223 -24.88 26.27 8.76
C ILE A 223 -26.35 26.70 8.79
N GLU A 224 -26.70 27.87 8.27
CA GLU A 224 -28.08 28.33 8.24
C GLU A 224 -28.95 27.47 7.34
N ASN A 225 -28.46 27.11 6.16
CA ASN A 225 -29.20 26.26 5.26
C ASN A 225 -29.44 24.86 5.87
N GLU A 226 -28.43 24.29 6.51
CA GLU A 226 -28.53 23.00 7.18
C GLU A 226 -29.52 23.05 8.37
N LEU A 227 -29.40 24.06 9.24
CA LEU A 227 -30.33 24.26 10.36
C LEU A 227 -31.77 24.53 9.87
N ARG A 228 -31.96 25.31 8.79
CA ARG A 228 -33.30 25.68 8.26
C ARG A 228 -33.97 24.54 7.48
N LYS A 229 -33.24 23.78 6.65
CA LYS A 229 -33.82 22.73 5.78
C LYS A 229 -34.00 21.40 6.51
N LEU A 230 -33.03 20.94 7.32
CA LEU A 230 -33.07 19.61 7.94
C LEU A 230 -33.71 19.58 9.34
N SER A 231 -33.52 20.63 10.14
CA SER A 231 -34.11 20.68 11.48
C SER A 231 -35.61 20.95 11.40
N LYS A 232 -36.11 21.75 10.44
CA LYS A 232 -37.56 21.95 10.24
C LYS A 232 -38.31 20.65 9.94
N ASP A 233 -37.75 19.75 9.14
CA ASP A 233 -38.41 18.48 8.79
C ASP A 233 -38.45 17.48 9.95
N LYS A 234 -37.39 17.42 10.78
CA LYS A 234 -37.34 16.59 12.00
C LYS A 234 -38.16 17.16 13.16
N LEU A 235 -38.24 18.49 13.27
CA LEU A 235 -38.90 19.20 14.37
C LEU A 235 -40.37 19.55 14.07
N LYS A 236 -40.96 19.05 12.96
CA LYS A 236 -42.36 19.28 12.52
C LYS A 236 -43.44 19.12 13.60
N LYS A 237 -43.15 18.44 14.71
CA LYS A 237 -44.07 18.20 15.84
C LYS A 237 -43.84 19.08 17.09
N ARG A 238 -42.79 19.91 17.13
CA ARG A 238 -42.50 20.82 18.25
C ARG A 238 -42.82 22.25 17.83
N GLU A 239 -43.61 22.97 18.62
CA GLU A 239 -43.87 24.40 18.38
C GLU A 239 -42.57 25.21 18.48
N ASN A 240 -42.33 26.09 17.50
CA ASN A 240 -41.26 27.10 17.38
C ASN A 240 -39.90 26.78 18.04
N VAL A 241 -39.02 26.12 17.28
CA VAL A 241 -37.59 26.06 17.64
C VAL A 241 -36.87 27.34 17.22
N ASP A 242 -36.34 28.08 18.18
CA ASP A 242 -35.53 29.26 17.96
C ASP A 242 -34.13 28.87 17.48
N ILE A 243 -33.82 29.16 16.21
CA ILE A 243 -32.53 28.85 15.59
C ILE A 243 -31.39 29.63 16.27
N ALA A 244 -31.64 30.84 16.78
CA ALA A 244 -30.62 31.61 17.48
C ALA A 244 -30.22 30.93 18.80
N HIS A 245 -31.20 30.45 19.56
CA HIS A 245 -30.96 29.66 20.78
C HIS A 245 -30.21 28.35 20.48
N VAL A 246 -30.58 27.65 19.41
CA VAL A 246 -29.88 26.43 18.98
C VAL A 246 -28.41 26.70 18.63
N LYS A 247 -28.11 27.79 17.93
CA LYS A 247 -26.72 28.19 17.63
C LYS A 247 -25.94 28.43 18.93
N LYS A 248 -26.55 29.10 19.92
CA LYS A 248 -25.93 29.29 21.25
C LYS A 248 -25.63 27.96 21.95
N CYS A 249 -26.53 26.98 21.90
CA CYS A 249 -26.25 25.65 22.46
C CYS A 249 -25.05 24.96 21.78
N LEU A 250 -24.97 25.04 20.44
CA LEU A 250 -23.85 24.48 19.67
C LEU A 250 -22.52 25.17 20.00
N GLU A 251 -22.53 26.49 20.09
CA GLU A 251 -21.41 27.34 20.52
C GLU A 251 -20.85 26.93 21.90
N LYS A 252 -21.73 26.78 22.90
CA LYS A 252 -21.31 26.35 24.26
C LYS A 252 -20.67 24.97 24.25
N VAL A 253 -21.33 24.00 23.62
CA VAL A 253 -20.82 22.62 23.56
C VAL A 253 -19.49 22.56 22.80
N ALA A 254 -19.38 23.32 21.70
CA ALA A 254 -18.16 23.38 20.91
C ALA A 254 -16.98 23.93 21.73
N LEU A 255 -17.15 25.08 22.38
CA LEU A 255 -16.07 25.72 23.15
C LEU A 255 -15.62 24.86 24.34
N VAL A 256 -16.56 24.22 25.04
CA VAL A 256 -16.24 23.30 26.15
C VAL A 256 -15.46 22.09 25.64
N SER A 257 -15.90 21.46 24.53
CA SER A 257 -15.21 20.31 23.95
C SER A 257 -13.80 20.68 23.46
N GLU A 258 -13.67 21.85 22.82
CA GLU A 258 -12.39 22.40 22.37
C GLU A 258 -11.43 22.66 23.52
N SER A 259 -11.92 23.25 24.62
CA SER A 259 -11.14 23.52 25.84
C SER A 259 -10.67 22.23 26.54
N MET A 260 -11.43 21.15 26.40
CA MET A 260 -11.08 19.81 26.88
C MET A 260 -10.14 19.05 25.92
N HIS A 261 -9.79 19.64 24.77
CA HIS A 261 -9.04 19.02 23.67
C HIS A 261 -9.72 17.74 23.14
N GLN A 262 -11.06 17.72 23.11
CA GLN A 262 -11.85 16.59 22.66
C GLN A 262 -12.68 16.97 21.43
N ASN A 263 -12.78 16.05 20.49
CA ASN A 263 -13.73 16.14 19.38
C ASN A 263 -15.10 15.55 19.74
N TYR A 264 -15.31 15.19 21.01
CA TYR A 264 -16.51 14.58 21.54
C TYR A 264 -16.88 15.14 22.91
N ILE A 265 -18.12 14.95 23.34
CA ILE A 265 -18.63 15.30 24.67
C ILE A 265 -19.61 14.23 25.16
N SER A 266 -19.56 13.85 26.44
CA SER A 266 -20.48 12.83 26.98
C SER A 266 -21.90 13.35 27.18
N ASP A 267 -22.86 12.43 27.18
CA ASP A 267 -24.28 12.68 27.36
C ASP A 267 -24.61 13.37 28.69
N ASP A 268 -23.90 13.00 29.75
CA ASP A 268 -23.98 13.62 31.07
C ASP A 268 -23.43 15.06 31.05
N HIS A 269 -22.32 15.28 30.33
CA HIS A 269 -21.73 16.62 30.18
C HIS A 269 -22.64 17.55 29.37
N VAL A 270 -23.26 17.06 28.28
CA VAL A 270 -24.25 17.83 27.52
C VAL A 270 -25.46 18.18 28.39
N TYR A 271 -25.98 17.23 29.17
CA TYR A 271 -27.08 17.49 30.11
C TYR A 271 -26.71 18.53 31.17
N SER A 272 -25.50 18.43 31.73
CA SER A 272 -25.00 19.39 32.73
C SER A 272 -24.80 20.79 32.15
N LEU A 273 -24.42 20.90 30.88
CA LEU A 273 -24.14 22.18 30.22
C LEU A 273 -25.41 22.88 29.71
N LEU A 274 -26.35 22.13 29.12
CA LEU A 274 -27.52 22.70 28.44
C LEU A 274 -28.83 22.52 29.21
N GLY A 275 -28.91 21.56 30.13
CA GLY A 275 -30.16 21.17 30.77
C GLY A 275 -31.03 20.26 29.90
N LYS A 276 -32.17 19.81 30.46
CA LYS A 276 -33.01 18.75 29.88
C LYS A 276 -33.62 19.11 28.52
N ASP A 277 -34.21 20.30 28.43
CA ASP A 277 -35.00 20.69 27.26
C ASP A 277 -34.10 20.96 26.06
N ASP A 278 -33.01 21.71 26.26
CA ASP A 278 -32.04 22.07 25.23
C ASP A 278 -31.20 20.87 24.76
N LYS A 279 -30.83 19.96 25.67
CA LYS A 279 -30.20 18.69 25.28
C LYS A 279 -31.06 17.92 24.29
N SER A 280 -32.38 17.83 24.53
CA SER A 280 -33.28 17.08 23.66
C SER A 280 -33.36 17.68 22.24
N ILE A 281 -33.14 19.00 22.13
CA ILE A 281 -33.06 19.70 20.84
C ILE A 281 -31.70 19.44 20.21
N PHE A 282 -30.62 19.60 20.96
CA PHE A 282 -29.23 19.37 20.54
C PHE A 282 -29.03 18.00 19.88
N GLU A 283 -29.58 16.94 20.49
CA GLU A 283 -29.55 15.56 19.98
C GLU A 283 -30.21 15.37 18.60
N GLN A 284 -31.11 16.28 18.21
CA GLN A 284 -31.91 16.18 16.99
C GLN A 284 -31.36 17.02 15.84
N ILE A 285 -30.40 17.92 16.10
CA ILE A 285 -29.78 18.80 15.11
C ILE A 285 -28.94 17.99 14.12
N SER A 286 -28.95 18.37 12.85
CA SER A 286 -28.20 17.65 11.81
C SER A 286 -26.68 17.83 11.86
N LEU A 287 -26.15 18.81 12.59
CA LEU A 287 -24.71 19.09 12.71
C LEU A 287 -23.99 18.21 13.75
N VAL A 288 -24.74 17.49 14.60
CA VAL A 288 -24.23 16.69 15.71
C VAL A 288 -24.66 15.24 15.55
N GLU A 289 -23.79 14.31 15.95
CA GLU A 289 -23.99 12.87 15.86
C GLU A 289 -23.58 12.17 17.15
N LYS A 290 -24.28 11.12 17.56
CA LYS A 290 -23.89 10.27 18.70
C LYS A 290 -22.96 9.17 18.20
N LEU A 291 -21.79 9.01 18.85
CA LEU A 291 -20.81 7.99 18.50
C LEU A 291 -21.35 6.58 18.75
N PRO A 292 -21.13 5.62 17.83
CA PRO A 292 -21.46 4.21 18.01
C PRO A 292 -20.99 3.64 19.36
N LYS A 293 -21.88 2.93 20.08
CA LYS A 293 -21.59 2.22 21.34
C LYS A 293 -21.02 3.06 22.50
N THR A 294 -21.08 4.38 22.41
CA THR A 294 -20.64 5.27 23.49
C THR A 294 -21.74 6.27 23.80
N ASP A 295 -21.69 6.85 24.99
CA ASP A 295 -22.56 7.97 25.36
C ASP A 295 -21.98 9.32 24.93
N ASN A 296 -21.16 9.35 23.89
CA ASN A 296 -20.50 10.58 23.43
C ASN A 296 -21.14 11.14 22.16
N PHE A 297 -21.25 12.45 22.09
CA PHE A 297 -21.66 13.23 20.93
C PHE A 297 -20.45 13.86 20.25
N VAL A 298 -20.49 13.99 18.93
CA VAL A 298 -19.47 14.62 18.09
C VAL A 298 -20.13 15.55 17.08
N PHE A 299 -19.41 16.58 16.66
CA PHE A 299 -19.82 17.31 15.46
C PHE A 299 -19.55 16.45 14.22
N ARG A 300 -20.45 16.48 13.23
CA ARG A 300 -20.29 15.72 11.98
C ARG A 300 -18.96 16.04 11.29
N HIS A 301 -18.52 17.29 11.39
CA HIS A 301 -17.24 17.77 10.90
C HIS A 301 -16.53 18.56 12.00
N ARG A 302 -15.23 18.30 12.20
CA ARG A 302 -14.43 18.96 13.23
C ARG A 302 -14.41 20.49 13.06
N ASN A 303 -14.31 20.98 11.83
CA ASN A 303 -14.37 22.42 11.55
C ASN A 303 -15.67 23.10 12.04
N TYR A 304 -16.80 22.38 12.19
CA TYR A 304 -17.99 22.99 12.81
C TYR A 304 -17.75 23.29 14.29
N GLN A 305 -17.12 22.35 15.02
CA GLN A 305 -16.71 22.59 16.41
C GLN A 305 -15.79 23.81 16.48
N GLU A 306 -14.72 23.82 15.69
CA GLU A 306 -13.73 24.90 15.69
C GLU A 306 -14.35 26.26 15.32
N PHE A 307 -15.26 26.30 14.33
CA PHE A 307 -15.98 27.51 13.94
C PHE A 307 -16.94 28.01 15.03
N PHE A 308 -17.74 27.12 15.64
CA PHE A 308 -18.66 27.50 16.72
C PHE A 308 -17.90 27.93 17.98
N SER A 309 -16.78 27.29 18.30
CA SER A 309 -15.87 27.73 19.36
C SER A 309 -15.34 29.13 19.09
N ALA A 310 -14.88 29.41 17.86
CA ALA A 310 -14.40 30.72 17.47
C ALA A 310 -15.51 31.78 17.54
N LYS A 311 -16.75 31.42 17.15
CA LYS A 311 -17.89 32.34 17.17
C LYS A 311 -18.21 32.79 18.59
N LEU A 312 -18.26 31.86 19.54
CA LEU A 312 -18.44 32.19 20.94
C LEU A 312 -17.28 33.03 21.49
N LEU A 313 -16.04 32.64 21.18
CA LEU A 313 -14.85 33.39 21.60
C LEU A 313 -14.83 34.84 21.09
N SER A 314 -15.38 35.10 19.90
CA SER A 314 -15.43 36.46 19.35
C SER A 314 -16.27 37.44 20.19
N GLU A 315 -17.17 36.91 21.04
CA GLU A 315 -18.00 37.70 21.95
C GLU A 315 -17.22 38.18 23.18
N PHE A 316 -16.15 37.47 23.56
CA PHE A 316 -15.35 37.76 24.75
C PHE A 316 -14.47 39.00 24.56
N THR A 317 -13.99 39.58 25.66
CA THR A 317 -13.00 40.65 25.65
C THR A 317 -11.62 40.12 25.21
N PRO A 318 -10.72 40.97 24.68
CA PRO A 318 -9.38 40.53 24.28
C PRO A 318 -8.59 39.84 25.41
N ASP A 319 -8.70 40.32 26.65
CA ASP A 319 -8.03 39.71 27.80
C ASP A 319 -8.58 38.31 28.12
N GLU A 320 -9.90 38.11 28.05
CA GLU A 320 -10.54 36.81 28.24
C GLU A 320 -10.14 35.82 27.14
N ILE A 321 -10.10 36.26 25.88
CA ILE A 321 -9.64 35.47 24.74
C ILE A 321 -8.20 35.02 24.99
N ILE A 322 -7.29 35.95 25.29
CA ILE A 322 -5.87 35.66 25.56
C ILE A 322 -5.73 34.67 26.72
N SER A 323 -6.51 34.86 27.79
CA SER A 323 -6.47 33.96 28.95
C SER A 323 -6.83 32.51 28.60
N LEU A 324 -7.77 32.30 27.68
CA LEU A 324 -8.20 30.97 27.28
C LEU A 324 -7.23 30.32 26.30
N ILE A 325 -6.79 31.07 25.28
CA ILE A 325 -5.95 30.51 24.21
C ILE A 325 -4.49 30.34 24.63
N ARG A 326 -4.02 31.02 25.68
CA ARG A 326 -2.64 30.91 26.18
C ARG A 326 -2.42 29.59 26.95
N ILE A 327 -1.28 28.95 26.76
CA ILE A 327 -0.88 27.71 27.44
C ILE A 327 -0.72 27.92 28.95
N HIS A 328 0.03 28.95 29.36
CA HIS A 328 0.35 29.19 30.76
C HIS A 328 0.53 30.68 31.07
N PRO A 329 0.23 31.19 32.29
CA PRO A 329 0.33 32.61 32.59
C PRO A 329 1.70 33.26 32.40
N GLU A 330 2.76 32.48 32.55
CA GLU A 330 4.16 32.92 32.44
C GLU A 330 4.74 32.74 31.04
N GLU A 331 4.09 31.95 30.19
CA GLU A 331 4.52 31.64 28.82
C GLU A 331 3.44 32.18 27.85
N ASN A 332 3.72 33.28 27.16
CA ASN A 332 2.77 33.92 26.25
C ASN A 332 2.63 33.19 24.91
N ILE A 333 2.39 31.89 24.95
CA ILE A 333 2.31 30.99 23.79
C ILE A 333 0.92 30.39 23.73
N THR A 334 0.38 30.22 22.53
CA THR A 334 -0.94 29.67 22.27
C THR A 334 -1.00 28.16 22.43
N LYS A 335 -2.14 27.64 22.89
CA LYS A 335 -2.43 26.22 22.99
C LYS A 335 -2.51 25.61 21.59
N PRO A 336 -1.72 24.56 21.28
CA PRO A 336 -1.75 23.93 19.95
C PRO A 336 -3.13 23.41 19.54
N SER A 337 -3.95 22.98 20.51
CA SER A 337 -5.32 22.52 20.30
C SER A 337 -6.22 23.60 19.69
N PHE A 338 -6.00 24.88 20.03
CA PHE A 338 -6.80 26.00 19.56
C PHE A 338 -6.35 26.56 18.21
N PHE A 339 -5.31 26.03 17.56
CA PHE A 339 -4.74 26.58 16.33
C PHE A 339 -5.78 26.84 15.22
N ASN A 340 -6.65 25.87 14.95
CA ASN A 340 -7.73 26.02 13.96
C ASN A 340 -8.84 26.97 14.44
N THR A 341 -9.18 26.91 15.73
CA THR A 341 -10.15 27.83 16.35
C THR A 341 -9.66 29.29 16.26
N ILE A 342 -8.36 29.53 16.46
CA ILE A 342 -7.71 30.84 16.29
C ILE A 342 -7.77 31.27 14.82
N THR A 343 -7.54 30.35 13.89
CA THR A 343 -7.68 30.62 12.44
C THR A 343 -9.07 31.18 12.12
N PHE A 344 -10.14 30.58 12.62
CA PHE A 344 -11.49 31.11 12.44
C PHE A 344 -11.69 32.43 13.19
N LEU A 345 -11.23 32.53 14.44
CA LEU A 345 -11.40 33.70 15.29
C LEU A 345 -10.82 34.96 14.64
N LEU A 346 -9.58 34.91 14.16
CA LEU A 346 -8.91 36.04 13.49
C LEU A 346 -9.73 36.55 12.28
N ASN A 347 -10.47 35.65 11.62
CA ASN A 347 -11.23 35.95 10.43
C ASN A 347 -12.68 36.41 10.70
N ILE A 348 -13.22 36.22 11.91
CA ILE A 348 -14.58 36.65 12.28
C ILE A 348 -14.67 37.74 13.35
N ILE A 349 -13.58 38.00 14.10
CA ILE A 349 -13.59 38.95 15.21
C ILE A 349 -13.70 40.40 14.73
N GLU A 350 -14.35 41.24 15.56
CA GLU A 350 -14.54 42.67 15.28
C GLU A 350 -13.22 43.45 15.17
N PRO A 351 -13.11 44.47 14.30
CA PRO A 351 -11.86 45.19 14.04
C PRO A 351 -11.18 45.80 15.27
N LYS A 352 -11.95 46.30 16.26
CA LYS A 352 -11.38 46.88 17.48
C LYS A 352 -10.68 45.83 18.35
N LYS A 353 -11.34 44.69 18.58
CA LYS A 353 -10.77 43.57 19.33
C LYS A 353 -9.60 42.93 18.58
N PHE A 354 -9.70 42.86 17.25
CA PHE A 354 -8.62 42.38 16.38
C PHE A 354 -7.31 43.15 16.62
N ILE A 355 -7.34 44.49 16.68
CA ILE A 355 -6.14 45.33 16.90
C ILE A 355 -5.44 45.00 18.24
N GLU A 356 -6.20 44.66 19.27
CA GLU A 356 -5.64 44.29 20.58
C GLU A 356 -5.00 42.91 20.56
N LEU A 357 -5.67 41.93 19.93
CA LEU A 357 -5.11 40.59 19.73
C LEU A 357 -3.89 40.62 18.79
N GLU A 358 -3.94 41.41 17.72
CA GLU A 358 -2.83 41.62 16.78
C GLU A 358 -1.57 42.07 17.53
N LYS A 359 -1.69 43.04 18.45
CA LYS A 359 -0.55 43.49 19.27
C LYS A 359 0.01 42.39 20.15
N TRP A 360 -0.85 41.55 20.73
CA TRP A 360 -0.40 40.42 21.55
C TRP A 360 0.31 39.37 20.70
N PHE A 361 -0.25 38.99 19.55
CA PHE A 361 0.41 38.04 18.64
C PHE A 361 1.73 38.58 18.08
N LEU A 362 1.79 39.85 17.65
CA LEU A 362 3.03 40.47 17.15
C LEU A 362 4.18 40.49 18.16
N ALA A 363 3.86 40.51 19.45
CA ALA A 363 4.83 40.53 20.53
C ALA A 363 5.30 39.13 20.96
N ASN A 364 4.50 38.08 20.71
CA ASN A 364 4.75 36.75 21.27
C ASN A 364 4.80 35.61 20.24
N GLU A 365 3.89 35.57 19.25
CA GLU A 365 3.81 34.53 18.20
C GLU A 365 3.36 35.15 16.87
N PRO A 366 4.23 35.95 16.20
CA PRO A 366 3.85 36.68 15.00
C PRO A 366 3.41 35.77 13.85
N GLU A 367 3.89 34.53 13.78
CA GLU A 367 3.54 33.56 12.75
C GLU A 367 2.05 33.16 12.74
N ILE A 368 1.36 33.24 13.89
CA ILE A 368 -0.09 32.94 13.97
C ILE A 368 -0.89 33.91 13.09
N LEU A 369 -0.39 35.13 12.88
CA LEU A 369 -1.06 36.13 12.04
C LEU A 369 -1.01 35.82 10.54
N PHE A 370 -0.21 34.83 10.09
CA PHE A 370 -0.34 34.30 8.73
C PHE A 370 -1.71 33.65 8.48
N LEU A 371 -2.46 33.30 9.52
CA LEU A 371 -3.80 32.69 9.41
C LEU A 371 -4.90 33.73 9.13
N ALA A 372 -4.62 35.02 9.30
CA ALA A 372 -5.56 36.08 9.00
C ALA A 372 -5.73 36.26 7.48
N GLU A 373 -6.93 36.66 7.06
CA GLU A 373 -7.19 37.17 5.72
C GLU A 373 -6.29 38.39 5.44
N LYS A 374 -5.66 38.40 4.27
CA LYS A 374 -4.61 39.37 3.90
C LYS A 374 -5.06 40.83 4.10
N ASP A 375 -6.31 41.12 3.79
CA ASP A 375 -6.85 42.49 3.79
C ASP A 375 -7.15 43.03 5.20
N LYS A 376 -7.09 42.19 6.25
CA LYS A 376 -7.27 42.62 7.64
C LYS A 376 -6.05 43.32 8.23
N LEU A 377 -4.86 43.05 7.69
CA LEU A 377 -3.60 43.57 8.20
C LEU A 377 -3.04 44.65 7.27
N PRO A 378 -2.54 45.79 7.78
CA PRO A 378 -1.80 46.74 6.95
C PRO A 378 -0.57 46.09 6.30
N VAL A 379 -0.26 46.46 5.06
CA VAL A 379 0.90 45.92 4.31
C VAL A 379 2.22 46.07 5.09
N SER A 380 2.38 47.16 5.85
CA SER A 380 3.54 47.34 6.73
C SER A 380 3.66 46.28 7.80
N THR A 381 2.54 45.91 8.45
CA THR A 381 2.48 44.86 9.46
C THR A 381 2.73 43.50 8.83
N GLN A 382 2.14 43.22 7.67
CA GLN A 382 2.37 41.96 6.95
C GLN A 382 3.87 41.73 6.70
N LYS A 383 4.56 42.76 6.19
CA LYS A 383 6.01 42.72 5.96
C LYS A 383 6.82 42.57 7.26
N GLU A 384 6.38 43.19 8.34
CA GLU A 384 7.03 43.07 9.66
C GLU A 384 6.95 41.64 10.20
N ILE A 385 5.76 41.03 10.16
CA ILE A 385 5.52 39.64 10.57
C ILE A 385 6.45 38.71 9.79
N PHE A 386 6.45 38.84 8.46
CA PHE A 386 7.28 38.03 7.60
C PHE A 386 8.77 38.15 7.92
N LYS A 387 9.28 39.39 8.05
CA LYS A 387 10.69 39.64 8.37
C LYS A 387 11.12 39.02 9.69
N LYS A 388 10.33 39.25 10.75
CA LYS A 388 10.60 38.70 12.08
C LYS A 388 10.67 37.17 12.04
N TYR A 389 9.65 36.54 11.46
CA TYR A 389 9.59 35.09 11.37
C TYR A 389 10.71 34.50 10.49
N PHE A 390 11.00 35.13 9.34
CA PHE A 390 12.10 34.68 8.47
C PHE A 390 13.47 34.82 9.14
N GLN A 391 13.71 35.94 9.85
CA GLN A 391 14.95 36.17 10.59
C GLN A 391 15.14 35.10 11.67
N GLU A 392 14.11 34.85 12.48
CA GLU A 392 14.17 33.85 13.55
C GLU A 392 14.44 32.45 13.00
N ILE A 393 13.63 31.98 12.04
CA ILE A 393 13.69 30.60 11.55
C ILE A 393 14.92 30.37 10.67
N SER A 394 15.13 31.20 9.66
CA SER A 394 16.11 30.92 8.60
C SER A 394 17.49 31.49 8.91
N VAL A 395 17.58 32.58 9.66
CA VAL A 395 18.86 33.28 9.91
C VAL A 395 19.41 32.91 11.29
N GLU A 396 18.62 33.06 12.35
CA GLU A 396 19.08 32.81 13.72
C GLU A 396 19.13 31.33 14.09
N LYS A 397 18.09 30.56 13.72
CA LYS A 397 18.02 29.10 13.94
C LYS A 397 18.67 28.29 12.81
N THR A 398 18.91 28.91 11.64
CA THR A 398 19.40 28.26 10.41
C THR A 398 18.51 27.14 9.88
N PHE A 399 17.22 27.13 10.23
CA PHE A 399 16.29 26.12 9.76
C PHE A 399 15.87 26.33 8.31
N TRP A 400 15.36 25.27 7.69
CA TRP A 400 14.71 25.37 6.40
C TRP A 400 13.35 26.02 6.57
N PHE A 401 13.12 27.13 5.89
CA PHE A 401 11.85 27.84 5.94
C PHE A 401 10.72 27.06 5.25
N GLY A 402 9.48 27.22 5.71
CA GLY A 402 8.30 26.58 5.09
C GLY A 402 8.21 25.06 5.27
N LYS A 403 9.09 24.44 6.07
CA LYS A 403 8.97 23.01 6.46
C LYS A 403 8.07 22.77 7.66
N ASP A 404 7.60 23.83 8.32
CA ASP A 404 6.58 23.72 9.36
C ASP A 404 5.23 23.37 8.73
N ARG A 405 4.66 22.22 9.11
CA ARG A 405 3.36 21.76 8.59
C ARG A 405 2.18 22.63 9.03
N ARG A 406 2.37 23.51 10.01
CA ARG A 406 1.32 24.41 10.52
C ARG A 406 0.94 25.51 9.52
N PHE A 407 1.86 25.90 8.64
CA PHE A 407 1.65 26.99 7.67
C PHE A 407 2.14 26.57 6.29
N SER A 408 1.29 26.70 5.26
CA SER A 408 1.75 26.48 3.89
C SER A 408 2.69 27.61 3.46
N ILE A 409 3.70 27.26 2.67
CA ILE A 409 4.64 28.26 2.12
C ILE A 409 3.93 29.29 1.24
N ASP A 410 2.87 28.90 0.53
CA ASP A 410 2.00 29.80 -0.22
C ASP A 410 1.41 30.90 0.67
N LYS A 411 0.91 30.53 1.86
CA LYS A 411 0.27 31.49 2.76
C LYS A 411 1.28 32.44 3.38
N ILE A 412 2.46 31.94 3.74
CA ILE A 412 3.56 32.78 4.24
C ILE A 412 4.03 33.74 3.14
N ALA A 413 4.12 33.28 1.89
CA ALA A 413 4.59 34.07 0.76
C ALA A 413 3.67 35.25 0.42
N GLU A 414 2.38 35.21 0.78
CA GLU A 414 1.45 36.35 0.63
C GLU A 414 1.91 37.61 1.39
N PHE A 415 2.67 37.42 2.48
CA PHE A 415 3.13 38.47 3.41
C PHE A 415 4.59 38.86 3.13
N ALA A 416 5.25 38.20 2.17
CA ALA A 416 6.68 38.34 1.92
C ALA A 416 7.10 39.77 1.60
N ASP A 417 8.16 40.25 2.25
CA ASP A 417 8.84 41.47 1.83
C ASP A 417 9.93 41.16 0.80
N ILE A 418 9.62 41.43 -0.46
CA ILE A 418 10.47 41.08 -1.60
C ILE A 418 11.84 41.74 -1.51
N ASP A 419 11.92 43.03 -1.14
CA ASP A 419 13.20 43.74 -1.03
C ASP A 419 14.11 43.12 0.01
N PHE A 420 13.54 42.66 1.12
CA PHE A 420 14.27 41.96 2.17
C PHE A 420 14.81 40.61 1.67
N LEU A 421 13.97 39.80 1.01
CA LEU A 421 14.40 38.52 0.45
C LEU A 421 15.51 38.67 -0.59
N LEU A 422 15.38 39.65 -1.50
CA LEU A 422 16.41 39.96 -2.48
C LEU A 422 17.71 40.42 -1.80
N GLY A 423 17.62 41.18 -0.70
CA GLY A 423 18.76 41.53 0.16
C GLY A 423 19.45 40.29 0.73
N ILE A 424 18.69 39.37 1.34
CA ILE A 424 19.23 38.13 1.92
C ILE A 424 20.02 37.32 0.89
N VAL A 425 19.48 37.22 -0.33
CA VAL A 425 20.10 36.49 -1.43
C VAL A 425 21.40 37.18 -1.89
N ARG A 426 21.41 38.51 -2.03
CA ARG A 426 22.57 39.29 -2.51
C ARG A 426 23.71 39.38 -1.51
N GLU A 427 23.40 39.48 -0.22
CA GLU A 427 24.40 39.60 0.84
C GLU A 427 25.14 38.29 1.13
N ASN A 428 24.75 37.18 0.48
CA ASN A 428 25.29 35.83 0.65
C ASN A 428 25.30 35.40 2.13
N ASN A 429 24.13 35.51 2.77
CA ASN A 429 23.87 34.96 4.09
C ASN A 429 24.10 33.44 4.13
N HIS A 430 23.95 32.84 5.31
CA HIS A 430 24.04 31.39 5.47
C HIS A 430 23.21 30.64 4.40
N PHE A 431 23.76 29.56 3.84
CA PHE A 431 23.23 28.94 2.62
C PHE A 431 21.76 28.49 2.75
N ARG A 432 21.37 28.01 3.94
CA ARG A 432 19.97 27.65 4.24
C ARG A 432 19.03 28.84 4.18
N SER A 433 19.49 30.04 4.57
CA SER A 433 18.72 31.28 4.49
C SER A 433 18.56 31.73 3.03
N VAL A 434 19.62 31.61 2.21
CA VAL A 434 19.56 31.92 0.77
C VAL A 434 18.61 30.96 0.06
N ILE A 435 18.73 29.65 0.28
CA ILE A 435 17.83 28.64 -0.30
C ILE A 435 16.38 28.90 0.14
N SER A 436 16.16 29.17 1.43
CA SER A 436 14.84 29.50 1.95
C SER A 436 14.25 30.76 1.31
N ALA A 437 15.07 31.79 1.07
CA ALA A 437 14.63 33.00 0.38
C ALA A 437 14.23 32.70 -1.08
N LEU A 438 15.03 31.91 -1.79
CA LEU A 438 14.72 31.47 -3.17
C LEU A 438 13.44 30.63 -3.22
N ASP A 439 13.23 29.73 -2.25
CA ASP A 439 12.02 28.92 -2.15
C ASP A 439 10.80 29.82 -1.88
N VAL A 440 10.84 30.75 -0.91
CA VAL A 440 9.71 31.67 -0.65
C VAL A 440 9.40 32.53 -1.86
N LEU A 441 10.42 33.11 -2.49
CA LEU A 441 10.25 33.89 -3.71
C LEU A 441 9.46 33.09 -4.75
N SER A 442 9.68 31.77 -4.86
CA SER A 442 9.00 30.92 -5.83
C SER A 442 7.47 30.86 -5.69
N PHE A 443 6.93 31.19 -4.52
CA PHE A 443 5.48 31.17 -4.23
C PHE A 443 4.84 32.57 -4.17
N THR A 444 5.64 33.64 -4.27
CA THR A 444 5.10 35.02 -4.24
C THR A 444 4.28 35.32 -5.51
N LYS A 445 3.27 36.18 -5.43
CA LYS A 445 2.41 36.59 -6.57
C LYS A 445 2.27 38.10 -6.66
N ASN A 446 2.19 38.64 -7.89
CA ASN A 446 1.90 40.05 -8.18
C ASN A 446 2.82 41.03 -7.44
N THR A 447 4.13 40.77 -7.43
CA THR A 447 5.09 41.52 -6.61
C THR A 447 5.49 42.89 -7.15
N GLY A 448 5.19 43.19 -8.43
CA GLY A 448 5.74 44.34 -9.15
C GLY A 448 7.26 44.24 -9.42
N LYS A 449 7.92 43.17 -8.97
CA LYS A 449 9.36 42.92 -9.09
C LYS A 449 9.69 41.60 -9.80
N GLU A 450 8.75 41.05 -10.58
CA GLU A 450 8.92 39.75 -11.23
C GLU A 450 10.15 39.70 -12.16
N LEU A 451 10.48 40.80 -12.85
CA LEU A 451 11.69 40.90 -13.67
C LEU A 451 12.97 40.79 -12.84
N GLU A 452 13.00 41.42 -11.66
CA GLU A 452 14.16 41.38 -10.76
C GLU A 452 14.34 39.97 -10.16
N ILE A 453 13.24 39.34 -9.73
CA ILE A 453 13.25 37.96 -9.21
C ILE A 453 13.71 36.99 -10.29
N LYS A 454 13.17 37.11 -11.50
CA LYS A 454 13.54 36.28 -12.65
C LYS A 454 15.02 36.44 -12.98
N GLN A 455 15.55 37.66 -12.95
CA GLN A 455 16.98 37.90 -13.18
C GLN A 455 17.83 37.18 -12.13
N ILE A 456 17.50 37.30 -10.84
CA ILE A 456 18.24 36.60 -9.78
C ILE A 456 18.23 35.08 -9.97
N PHE A 457 17.07 34.47 -10.23
CA PHE A 457 17.01 33.03 -10.47
C PHE A 457 17.86 32.63 -11.67
N THR A 458 17.80 33.43 -12.73
CA THR A 458 18.58 33.21 -13.96
C THR A 458 20.09 33.33 -13.71
N ASP A 459 20.51 34.31 -12.92
CA ASP A 459 21.92 34.52 -12.56
C ASP A 459 22.48 33.30 -11.80
N TYR A 460 21.75 32.78 -10.81
CA TYR A 460 22.17 31.56 -10.09
C TYR A 460 22.15 30.30 -10.95
N ILE A 461 21.16 30.17 -11.85
CA ILE A 461 21.08 29.05 -12.79
C ILE A 461 22.32 29.02 -13.70
N PHE A 462 22.72 30.16 -14.28
CA PHE A 462 23.86 30.22 -15.20
C PHE A 462 25.23 30.36 -14.52
N ALA A 463 25.28 30.78 -13.24
CA ALA A 463 26.52 30.83 -12.48
C ALA A 463 27.08 29.43 -12.15
N GLY A 464 26.21 28.41 -12.09
CA GLY A 464 26.61 27.02 -11.81
C GLY A 464 27.15 26.81 -10.39
N ASP A 465 26.68 27.60 -9.42
CA ASP A 465 27.09 27.51 -8.02
C ASP A 465 26.22 26.55 -7.18
N ARG A 466 26.44 26.53 -5.86
CA ARG A 466 25.71 25.64 -4.92
C ARG A 466 24.19 25.87 -4.84
N TYR A 467 23.66 26.96 -5.41
CA TYR A 467 22.24 27.29 -5.39
C TYR A 467 21.52 26.99 -6.71
N MET A 468 22.26 26.56 -7.74
CA MET A 468 21.76 26.31 -9.09
C MET A 468 20.50 25.43 -9.13
N GLU A 469 20.51 24.26 -8.49
CA GLU A 469 19.35 23.33 -8.50
C GLU A 469 18.11 23.93 -7.84
N VAL A 470 18.32 24.68 -6.74
CA VAL A 470 17.24 25.38 -6.03
C VAL A 470 16.69 26.51 -6.89
N ALA A 471 17.56 27.31 -7.52
CA ALA A 471 17.15 28.40 -8.40
C ALA A 471 16.34 27.87 -9.60
N LEU A 472 16.73 26.72 -10.16
CA LEU A 472 15.99 26.06 -11.24
C LEU A 472 14.60 25.59 -10.77
N ARG A 473 14.51 25.00 -9.58
CA ARG A 473 13.24 24.62 -8.96
C ARG A 473 12.36 25.86 -8.67
N SER A 474 12.94 26.94 -8.15
CA SER A 474 12.23 28.19 -7.86
C SER A 474 11.74 28.90 -9.13
N PHE A 475 12.54 28.86 -10.20
CA PHE A 475 12.15 29.35 -11.52
C PHE A 475 10.92 28.62 -12.07
N ARG A 476 10.88 27.28 -11.93
CA ARG A 476 9.71 26.48 -12.24
C ARG A 476 8.53 26.80 -11.32
N GLY A 477 8.77 26.95 -10.01
CA GLY A 477 7.73 27.28 -9.01
C GLY A 477 6.97 28.55 -9.35
N LYS A 478 7.69 29.60 -9.79
CA LYS A 478 7.09 30.84 -10.32
C LYS A 478 6.31 30.68 -11.61
N GLY A 479 6.54 29.58 -12.34
CA GLY A 479 6.01 29.39 -13.67
C GLY A 479 6.67 30.28 -14.73
N PHE A 480 7.88 30.78 -14.51
CA PHE A 480 8.54 31.67 -15.48
C PHE A 480 8.77 31.01 -16.84
N HIS A 481 8.98 29.68 -16.88
CA HIS A 481 9.05 28.90 -18.12
C HIS A 481 7.78 29.00 -18.98
N LYS A 482 6.61 29.23 -18.36
CA LYS A 482 5.33 29.37 -19.08
C LYS A 482 5.23 30.69 -19.86
N PHE A 483 5.86 31.74 -19.35
CA PHE A 483 5.76 33.09 -19.91
C PHE A 483 7.00 33.49 -20.72
N ASP A 484 8.17 32.92 -20.42
CA ASP A 484 9.40 33.12 -21.19
C ASP A 484 9.96 31.80 -21.69
N LYS A 485 9.43 31.39 -22.85
CA LYS A 485 9.84 30.18 -23.55
C LYS A 485 11.29 30.25 -24.05
N GLU A 486 11.76 31.43 -24.46
CA GLU A 486 13.12 31.61 -24.98
C GLU A 486 14.16 31.40 -23.88
N LEU A 487 13.90 31.96 -22.70
CA LEU A 487 14.75 31.74 -21.54
C LEU A 487 14.76 30.27 -21.09
N PHE A 488 13.60 29.59 -21.10
CA PHE A 488 13.55 28.15 -20.83
C PHE A 488 14.44 27.36 -21.80
N LEU A 489 14.44 27.71 -23.09
CA LEU A 489 15.30 27.08 -24.09
C LEU A 489 16.79 27.40 -23.84
N SER A 490 17.13 28.62 -23.44
CA SER A 490 18.52 28.99 -23.07
C SER A 490 19.01 28.22 -21.84
N ILE A 491 18.16 28.05 -20.83
CA ILE A 491 18.46 27.23 -19.64
C ILE A 491 18.66 25.77 -20.04
N SER A 492 17.77 25.24 -20.88
CA SER A 492 17.86 23.86 -21.38
C SER A 492 19.15 23.62 -22.17
N GLU A 493 19.55 24.58 -23.01
CA GLU A 493 20.79 24.52 -23.78
C GLU A 493 22.04 24.58 -22.88
N HIS A 494 22.00 25.36 -21.80
CA HIS A 494 23.08 25.39 -20.81
C HIS A 494 23.28 24.03 -20.13
N PHE A 495 22.20 23.34 -19.80
CA PHE A 495 22.24 22.01 -19.17
C PHE A 495 22.27 20.83 -20.12
N LYS A 496 22.45 21.04 -21.43
CA LYS A 496 22.38 19.95 -22.42
C LYS A 496 23.32 18.77 -22.13
N ASN A 497 24.45 19.04 -21.47
CA ASN A 497 25.46 18.03 -21.14
C ASN A 497 25.42 17.55 -19.68
N ASP A 498 24.46 18.02 -18.88
CA ASP A 498 24.36 17.74 -17.45
C ASP A 498 23.66 16.39 -17.16
N PHE A 499 24.20 15.62 -16.22
CA PHE A 499 23.73 14.29 -15.83
C PHE A 499 23.07 14.27 -14.44
N SER A 500 22.92 15.42 -13.77
CA SER A 500 22.23 15.52 -12.48
C SER A 500 20.78 15.04 -12.64
N PRO A 501 20.34 14.07 -11.82
CA PRO A 501 18.95 13.63 -11.82
C PRO A 501 17.96 14.74 -11.44
N GLU A 502 18.36 15.67 -10.55
CA GLU A 502 17.52 16.79 -10.13
C GLU A 502 17.29 17.78 -11.28
N ILE A 503 18.35 18.18 -11.98
CA ILE A 503 18.26 19.15 -13.09
C ILE A 503 17.38 18.59 -14.20
N ASN A 504 17.65 17.37 -14.65
CA ASN A 504 16.88 16.72 -15.70
C ASN A 504 15.42 16.49 -15.25
N HIS A 505 15.18 16.19 -13.97
CA HIS A 505 13.83 16.14 -13.41
C HIS A 505 13.11 17.50 -13.52
N GLN A 506 13.75 18.60 -13.11
CA GLN A 506 13.13 19.94 -13.17
C GLN A 506 12.81 20.36 -14.61
N LEU A 507 13.68 20.08 -15.57
CA LEU A 507 13.42 20.36 -17.00
C LEU A 507 12.23 19.54 -17.51
N ILE A 508 12.17 18.24 -17.22
CA ILE A 508 11.01 17.39 -17.56
C ILE A 508 9.74 17.91 -16.90
N ALA A 509 9.82 18.34 -15.64
CA ALA A 509 8.69 18.86 -14.90
C ALA A 509 8.17 20.20 -15.47
N MET A 510 9.05 21.07 -15.99
CA MET A 510 8.65 22.26 -16.75
C MET A 510 7.96 21.89 -18.07
N ILE A 511 8.48 20.88 -18.79
CA ILE A 511 7.87 20.40 -20.04
C ILE A 511 6.46 19.86 -19.81
N ALA A 512 6.24 19.13 -18.70
CA ALA A 512 4.94 18.58 -18.33
C ALA A 512 3.84 19.63 -18.10
N ASP A 513 4.24 20.88 -17.82
CA ASP A 513 3.35 22.02 -17.60
C ASP A 513 2.87 22.66 -18.91
N PHE A 514 3.56 22.45 -20.03
CA PHE A 514 3.13 22.96 -21.32
C PHE A 514 1.92 22.18 -21.87
N GLU A 515 1.10 22.88 -22.65
CA GLU A 515 -0.01 22.30 -23.40
C GLU A 515 0.53 21.56 -24.64
N PHE A 516 1.34 22.25 -25.45
CA PHE A 516 1.99 21.71 -26.65
C PHE A 516 3.40 21.20 -26.34
N VAL A 517 3.50 19.96 -25.86
CA VAL A 517 4.78 19.36 -25.45
C VAL A 517 5.76 19.11 -26.61
N ASP A 518 5.25 19.02 -27.85
CA ASP A 518 6.04 18.77 -29.05
C ASP A 518 7.06 19.85 -29.37
N GLU A 519 6.78 21.12 -29.04
CA GLU A 519 7.70 22.24 -29.24
C GLU A 519 9.02 22.06 -28.47
N TYR A 520 9.00 21.26 -27.40
CA TYR A 520 10.11 21.06 -26.47
C TYR A 520 10.67 19.64 -26.51
N PHE A 521 10.30 18.86 -27.53
CA PHE A 521 10.64 17.45 -27.60
C PHE A 521 12.17 17.20 -27.65
N SER A 522 12.93 18.08 -28.30
CA SER A 522 14.40 17.98 -28.33
C SER A 522 15.01 18.04 -26.93
N VAL A 523 14.49 18.93 -26.08
CA VAL A 523 14.91 19.06 -24.68
C VAL A 523 14.49 17.82 -23.89
N LEU A 524 13.24 17.38 -24.05
CA LEU A 524 12.72 16.16 -23.40
C LEU A 524 13.61 14.96 -23.72
N LYS A 525 13.90 14.74 -25.00
CA LYS A 525 14.73 13.63 -25.47
C LYS A 525 16.12 13.67 -24.84
N ASN A 526 16.77 14.84 -24.85
CA ASN A 526 18.07 15.00 -24.20
C ASN A 526 18.03 14.63 -22.71
N CYS A 527 17.00 15.09 -21.98
CA CYS A 527 16.85 14.77 -20.56
C CYS A 527 16.63 13.26 -20.31
N VAL A 528 15.77 12.63 -21.12
CA VAL A 528 15.51 11.19 -21.06
C VAL A 528 16.78 10.39 -21.34
N ASP A 529 17.56 10.80 -22.33
CA ASP A 529 18.84 10.17 -22.64
C ASP A 529 19.81 10.30 -21.46
N LYS A 530 19.92 11.47 -20.82
CA LYS A 530 20.82 11.69 -19.67
C LYS A 530 20.45 10.86 -18.45
N LEU A 531 19.16 10.69 -18.21
CA LEU A 531 18.65 9.92 -17.08
C LEU A 531 18.71 8.41 -17.28
N TYR A 532 18.38 7.93 -18.48
CA TYR A 532 18.08 6.51 -18.69
C TYR A 532 18.99 5.80 -19.68
N GLU A 533 19.72 6.50 -20.56
CA GLU A 533 20.68 5.81 -21.44
C GLU A 533 21.82 5.22 -20.59
N VAL A 534 22.07 3.91 -20.76
CA VAL A 534 23.11 3.17 -20.05
C VAL A 534 24.48 3.57 -20.60
N ARG A 535 25.18 4.43 -19.88
CA ARG A 535 26.52 4.93 -20.21
C ARG A 535 27.35 5.23 -18.96
N PRO A 536 28.69 5.29 -19.06
CA PRO A 536 29.57 5.49 -17.91
C PRO A 536 29.31 6.75 -17.10
N GLU A 537 28.82 7.82 -17.73
CA GLU A 537 28.52 9.11 -17.11
C GLU A 537 27.16 9.15 -16.40
N GLN A 538 26.33 8.11 -16.57
CA GLN A 538 24.99 8.05 -15.99
C GLN A 538 25.06 8.04 -14.46
N ILE A 539 24.33 8.96 -13.82
CA ILE A 539 24.13 8.98 -12.38
C ILE A 539 22.83 8.24 -12.08
N LYS A 540 22.92 7.08 -11.42
CA LYS A 540 21.72 6.35 -10.99
C LYS A 540 20.96 7.13 -9.94
N ASP A 541 19.69 7.40 -10.21
CA ASP A 541 18.81 8.08 -9.28
C ASP A 541 18.28 7.10 -8.23
N ASN A 542 18.84 7.17 -7.02
CA ASN A 542 18.37 6.41 -5.86
C ASN A 542 17.23 7.14 -5.11
N THR A 543 16.77 8.30 -5.60
CA THR A 543 15.70 9.09 -4.99
C THR A 543 14.39 8.92 -5.75
N ILE A 544 13.28 8.75 -5.04
CA ILE A 544 11.96 8.70 -5.67
C ILE A 544 11.49 10.15 -5.95
N ARG A 545 11.68 10.63 -7.19
CA ARG A 545 11.33 12.01 -7.61
C ARG A 545 10.01 12.13 -8.37
N GLY A 546 9.40 11.01 -8.75
CA GLY A 546 8.19 11.00 -9.58
C GLY A 546 8.42 11.29 -11.07
N THR A 547 9.67 11.31 -11.55
CA THR A 547 10.00 11.58 -12.97
C THR A 547 9.26 10.65 -13.94
N LYS A 548 9.17 9.35 -13.63
CA LYS A 548 8.44 8.37 -14.48
C LYS A 548 6.94 8.72 -14.61
N TRP A 549 6.32 9.29 -13.58
CA TRP A 549 4.93 9.77 -13.64
C TRP A 549 4.78 11.01 -14.53
N LEU A 550 5.74 11.93 -14.50
CA LEU A 550 5.75 13.09 -15.40
C LEU A 550 5.94 12.65 -16.86
N LEU A 551 6.83 11.68 -17.11
CA LEU A 551 7.04 11.11 -18.44
C LEU A 551 5.77 10.44 -18.99
N GLU A 552 5.04 9.67 -18.17
CA GLU A 552 3.72 9.15 -18.57
C GLU A 552 2.78 10.27 -19.05
N LYS A 553 2.67 11.35 -18.27
CA LYS A 553 1.81 12.50 -18.63
C LYS A 553 2.27 13.15 -19.93
N ILE A 554 3.58 13.31 -20.14
CA ILE A 554 4.14 13.93 -21.34
C ILE A 554 3.94 13.02 -22.56
N PHE A 555 4.30 11.73 -22.47
CA PHE A 555 4.25 10.78 -23.58
C PHE A 555 2.83 10.64 -24.15
N LEU A 556 1.82 10.69 -23.29
CA LEU A 556 0.42 10.63 -23.71
C LEU A 556 -0.11 11.95 -24.32
N LYS A 557 0.57 13.08 -24.08
CA LYS A 557 0.24 14.40 -24.65
C LYS A 557 0.89 14.67 -26.02
N ILE A 558 1.95 13.96 -26.40
CA ILE A 558 2.66 14.16 -27.67
C ILE A 558 1.70 14.00 -28.84
N GLU A 559 1.56 15.04 -29.67
CA GLU A 559 0.70 15.11 -30.86
C GLU A 559 1.47 14.99 -32.18
N ASN A 560 2.80 15.18 -32.19
CA ASN A 560 3.62 14.91 -33.37
C ASN A 560 4.01 13.43 -33.43
N ALA A 561 3.74 12.79 -34.56
CA ALA A 561 4.02 11.37 -34.75
C ALA A 561 5.52 11.03 -34.68
N GLU A 562 6.42 11.84 -35.25
CA GLU A 562 7.87 11.58 -35.21
C GLU A 562 8.44 11.67 -33.78
N ASN A 563 7.94 12.63 -33.01
CA ASN A 563 8.31 12.76 -31.60
C ASN A 563 7.79 11.56 -30.80
N PHE A 564 6.54 11.13 -31.03
CA PHE A 564 5.99 9.97 -30.34
C PHE A 564 6.73 8.69 -30.70
N LEU A 565 7.10 8.51 -31.98
CA LEU A 565 7.92 7.39 -32.43
C LEU A 565 9.29 7.38 -31.75
N SER A 566 9.90 8.55 -31.54
CA SER A 566 11.18 8.66 -30.83
C SER A 566 11.06 8.22 -29.37
N VAL A 567 9.92 8.46 -28.71
CA VAL A 567 9.65 7.93 -27.35
C VAL A 567 9.53 6.41 -27.37
N LEU A 568 8.83 5.84 -28.35
CA LEU A 568 8.72 4.39 -28.49
C LEU A 568 10.09 3.74 -28.72
N ASP A 569 10.97 4.39 -29.49
CA ASP A 569 12.34 3.91 -29.70
C ASP A 569 13.12 3.85 -28.39
N VAL A 570 12.97 4.85 -27.50
CA VAL A 570 13.57 4.79 -26.15
C VAL A 570 13.03 3.62 -25.35
N ILE A 571 11.70 3.45 -25.31
CA ILE A 571 11.04 2.40 -24.52
C ILE A 571 11.40 0.99 -25.01
N PHE A 572 11.52 0.82 -26.34
CA PHE A 572 11.82 -0.48 -26.95
C PHE A 572 13.32 -0.81 -26.94
N ASN A 573 14.20 0.15 -26.68
CA ASN A 573 15.64 -0.03 -26.80
C ASN A 573 16.27 -0.43 -25.46
N GLU A 574 17.05 -1.52 -25.46
CA GLU A 574 17.73 -2.02 -24.26
C GLU A 574 18.87 -1.14 -23.77
N LYS A 575 19.36 -0.22 -24.61
CA LYS A 575 20.31 0.81 -24.19
C LYS A 575 19.74 1.77 -23.14
N PHE A 576 18.44 1.75 -22.87
CA PHE A 576 17.82 2.57 -21.84
C PHE A 576 17.31 1.74 -20.65
N ASP A 577 17.65 2.19 -19.44
CA ASP A 577 17.21 1.67 -18.14
C ASP A 577 15.80 2.19 -17.76
N ILE A 578 14.87 2.06 -18.71
CA ILE A 578 13.45 2.38 -18.55
C ILE A 578 12.61 1.36 -19.33
N LYS A 579 11.70 0.66 -18.63
CA LYS A 579 10.80 -0.33 -19.23
C LYS A 579 9.33 0.03 -18.98
N ILE A 580 8.42 -0.51 -19.79
CA ILE A 580 6.98 -0.31 -19.64
C ILE A 580 6.49 -0.77 -18.25
N SER A 581 7.11 -1.81 -17.67
CA SER A 581 6.82 -2.32 -16.33
C SER A 581 7.15 -1.35 -15.19
N ASP A 582 7.97 -0.32 -15.46
CA ASP A 582 8.49 0.56 -14.41
C ASP A 582 7.57 1.76 -14.12
N PHE A 583 6.52 1.95 -14.91
CA PHE A 583 5.57 3.04 -14.74
C PHE A 583 4.54 2.71 -13.66
N TYR A 584 4.17 3.71 -12.86
CA TYR A 584 3.32 3.53 -11.68
C TYR A 584 1.85 3.19 -12.02
N ASP A 585 1.33 3.68 -13.16
CA ASP A 585 -0.04 3.36 -13.58
C ASP A 585 -0.11 1.96 -14.18
N LYS A 586 -0.84 1.07 -13.50
CA LYS A 586 -1.13 -0.30 -13.98
C LYS A 586 -1.84 -0.33 -15.35
N LYS A 587 -2.44 0.79 -15.79
CA LYS A 587 -3.10 0.95 -17.10
C LYS A 587 -2.26 1.70 -18.13
N PHE A 588 -1.02 2.10 -17.81
CA PHE A 588 -0.18 2.86 -18.73
C PHE A 588 0.03 2.12 -20.07
N ARG A 589 0.25 0.80 -20.02
CA ARG A 589 0.39 -0.07 -21.20
C ARG A 589 -0.81 0.05 -22.14
N ASP A 590 -2.04 -0.02 -21.62
CA ASP A 590 -3.25 0.09 -22.42
C ASP A 590 -3.39 1.49 -23.02
N LYS A 591 -3.13 2.56 -22.24
CA LYS A 591 -3.15 3.93 -22.75
C LYS A 591 -2.11 4.17 -23.85
N LEU A 592 -0.94 3.57 -23.75
CA LEU A 592 0.11 3.64 -24.76
C LEU A 592 -0.34 2.94 -26.06
N ILE A 593 -0.99 1.77 -25.96
CA ILE A 593 -1.59 1.07 -27.11
C ILE A 593 -2.62 1.97 -27.80
N GLU A 594 -3.56 2.56 -27.05
CA GLU A 594 -4.56 3.47 -27.61
C GLU A 594 -3.92 4.68 -28.31
N ARG A 595 -2.81 5.19 -27.77
CA ARG A 595 -2.08 6.30 -28.42
C ARG A 595 -1.40 5.89 -29.72
N ILE A 596 -0.82 4.68 -29.78
CA ILE A 596 -0.25 4.13 -31.03
C ILE A 596 -1.36 3.93 -32.08
N LEU A 597 -2.53 3.42 -31.67
CA LEU A 597 -3.69 3.25 -32.56
C LEU A 597 -4.18 4.59 -33.12
N TYR A 598 -4.32 5.59 -32.27
CA TYR A 598 -4.70 6.95 -32.67
C TYR A 598 -3.80 7.52 -33.79
N PHE A 599 -2.48 7.42 -33.65
CA PHE A 599 -1.56 7.87 -34.70
C PHE A 599 -1.62 6.98 -35.93
N SER A 600 -1.79 5.66 -35.75
CA SER A 600 -1.93 4.71 -36.85
C SER A 600 -3.20 4.95 -37.68
N GLU A 601 -4.27 5.51 -37.10
CA GLU A 601 -5.48 5.90 -37.82
C GLU A 601 -5.29 7.19 -38.62
N LYS A 602 -4.53 8.15 -38.08
CA LYS A 602 -4.24 9.43 -38.74
C LYS A 602 -3.21 9.33 -39.85
N GLU A 603 -2.14 8.58 -39.61
CA GLU A 603 -1.01 8.40 -40.52
C GLU A 603 -0.93 6.93 -40.93
N THR A 604 -1.17 6.65 -42.21
CA THR A 604 -1.30 5.27 -42.70
C THR A 604 -0.02 4.44 -42.56
N ASP A 605 1.15 5.08 -42.56
CA ASP A 605 2.47 4.47 -42.45
C ASP A 605 3.03 4.48 -41.01
N PHE A 606 2.38 5.16 -40.06
CA PHE A 606 2.86 5.28 -38.69
C PHE A 606 3.01 3.92 -37.99
N LEU A 607 2.04 3.02 -38.21
CA LEU A 607 2.12 1.64 -37.71
C LEU A 607 3.39 0.94 -38.20
N PHE A 608 3.76 1.14 -39.47
CA PHE A 608 4.95 0.53 -40.05
C PHE A 608 6.24 1.11 -39.48
N ARG A 609 6.27 2.42 -39.23
CA ARG A 609 7.37 3.08 -38.52
C ARG A 609 7.51 2.58 -37.07
N CYS A 610 6.42 2.29 -36.38
CA CYS A 610 6.45 1.66 -35.05
C CYS A 610 7.02 0.23 -35.10
N ILE A 611 6.60 -0.56 -36.09
CA ILE A 611 7.15 -1.90 -36.34
C ILE A 611 8.66 -1.81 -36.60
N ASP A 612 9.11 -0.82 -37.38
CA ASP A 612 10.54 -0.60 -37.61
C ASP A 612 11.29 -0.30 -36.31
N ALA A 613 10.79 0.61 -35.48
CA ALA A 613 11.42 0.97 -34.21
C ALA A 613 11.53 -0.25 -33.28
N PHE A 614 10.51 -1.10 -33.27
CA PHE A 614 10.52 -2.34 -32.51
C PHE A 614 11.56 -3.35 -33.01
N LEU A 615 11.62 -3.60 -34.33
CA LEU A 615 12.48 -4.60 -34.96
C LEU A 615 13.92 -4.14 -35.25
N ARG A 616 14.25 -2.86 -35.08
CA ARG A 616 15.56 -2.27 -35.40
C ARG A 616 16.71 -2.81 -34.54
N HIS A 617 16.47 -3.11 -33.27
CA HIS A 617 17.52 -3.44 -32.28
C HIS A 617 17.93 -4.93 -32.34
N GLU A 618 19.22 -5.22 -32.15
CA GLU A 618 19.83 -6.56 -32.38
C GLU A 618 19.29 -7.66 -31.44
N ASP A 619 18.89 -7.28 -30.22
CA ASP A 619 18.21 -8.16 -29.27
C ASP A 619 16.72 -8.23 -29.64
N SER A 620 16.43 -9.16 -30.56
CA SER A 620 15.14 -9.41 -31.21
C SER A 620 14.00 -9.79 -30.23
N PHE A 621 12.77 -9.84 -30.75
CA PHE A 621 11.53 -10.28 -30.08
C PHE A 621 11.69 -11.53 -29.19
N ILE A 622 12.64 -12.40 -29.55
CA ILE A 622 13.02 -13.63 -28.83
C ILE A 622 13.32 -13.38 -27.34
N TYR A 623 13.95 -12.26 -26.99
CA TYR A 623 14.39 -11.97 -25.62
C TYR A 623 13.43 -11.07 -24.83
N ARG A 624 12.63 -10.24 -25.51
CA ARG A 624 11.83 -9.18 -24.85
C ARG A 624 10.53 -9.66 -24.19
N ARG A 625 9.96 -10.80 -24.61
CA ARG A 625 8.68 -11.35 -24.11
C ARG A 625 7.49 -10.36 -24.07
N ASP A 626 7.58 -9.18 -24.71
CA ASP A 626 6.52 -8.17 -24.73
C ASP A 626 5.69 -8.25 -26.03
N SER A 627 4.36 -8.35 -25.88
CA SER A 627 3.40 -8.47 -26.97
C SER A 627 2.78 -7.14 -27.43
N ILE A 628 3.27 -5.98 -26.95
CA ILE A 628 2.60 -4.69 -27.20
C ILE A 628 2.34 -4.39 -28.69
N ILE A 629 3.30 -4.64 -29.59
CA ILE A 629 3.10 -4.41 -31.04
C ILE A 629 2.11 -5.43 -31.63
N VAL A 630 2.11 -6.68 -31.16
CA VAL A 630 1.11 -7.68 -31.57
C VAL A 630 -0.29 -7.21 -31.19
N ASP A 631 -0.46 -6.70 -29.97
CA ASP A 631 -1.74 -6.19 -29.48
C ASP A 631 -2.21 -4.97 -30.29
N VAL A 632 -1.31 -4.05 -30.64
CA VAL A 632 -1.61 -2.90 -31.52
C VAL A 632 -2.08 -3.37 -32.89
N ILE A 633 -1.36 -4.30 -33.53
CA ILE A 633 -1.70 -4.80 -34.86
C ILE A 633 -3.09 -5.46 -34.84
N ASN A 634 -3.34 -6.33 -33.86
CA ASN A 634 -4.62 -7.02 -33.71
C ASN A 634 -5.78 -6.04 -33.49
N ARG A 635 -5.60 -5.02 -32.65
CA ARG A 635 -6.63 -3.98 -32.42
C ARG A 635 -6.83 -3.05 -33.63
N SER A 636 -5.79 -2.81 -34.43
CA SER A 636 -5.86 -1.92 -35.59
C SER A 636 -6.57 -2.53 -36.81
N SER A 637 -6.81 -3.84 -36.83
CA SER A 637 -7.31 -4.56 -38.02
C SER A 637 -6.47 -4.33 -39.29
N LYS A 638 -5.15 -4.10 -39.13
CA LYS A 638 -4.17 -3.90 -40.22
C LYS A 638 -3.14 -5.03 -40.33
N ASP A 639 -3.45 -6.19 -39.76
CA ASP A 639 -2.68 -7.44 -39.79
C ASP A 639 -2.05 -7.72 -41.17
N PHE A 640 -2.85 -7.79 -42.23
CA PHE A 640 -2.33 -8.14 -43.56
C PHE A 640 -1.36 -7.08 -44.12
N ARG A 641 -1.66 -5.79 -43.89
CA ARG A 641 -0.81 -4.70 -44.37
C ARG A 641 0.52 -4.65 -43.63
N ALA A 642 0.50 -4.87 -42.31
CA ALA A 642 1.71 -4.97 -41.49
C ALA A 642 2.57 -6.17 -41.91
N PHE A 643 1.94 -7.32 -42.16
CA PHE A 643 2.63 -8.50 -42.71
C PHE A 643 3.33 -8.19 -44.03
N LYS A 644 2.63 -7.62 -45.02
CA LYS A 644 3.24 -7.23 -46.31
C LYS A 644 4.42 -6.30 -46.13
N TYR A 645 4.30 -5.32 -45.24
CA TYR A 645 5.36 -4.37 -44.97
C TYR A 645 6.62 -5.06 -44.42
N ILE A 646 6.45 -5.92 -43.41
CA ILE A 646 7.56 -6.65 -42.79
C ILE A 646 8.25 -7.54 -43.82
N ILE A 647 7.48 -8.31 -44.60
CA ILE A 647 8.02 -9.20 -45.63
C ILE A 647 8.80 -8.44 -46.70
N ASN A 648 8.27 -7.34 -47.24
CA ASN A 648 8.96 -6.59 -48.29
C ASN A 648 10.25 -5.93 -47.80
N LYS A 649 10.29 -5.52 -46.53
CA LYS A 649 11.40 -4.73 -46.00
C LYS A 649 12.48 -5.57 -45.32
N TYR A 650 12.06 -6.53 -44.50
CA TYR A 650 12.95 -7.34 -43.67
C TYR A 650 13.09 -8.78 -44.18
N GLY A 651 12.25 -9.20 -45.13
CA GLY A 651 12.20 -10.59 -45.56
C GLY A 651 11.83 -11.52 -44.40
N LEU A 652 12.36 -12.73 -44.44
CA LEU A 652 12.29 -13.72 -43.37
C LEU A 652 13.68 -13.89 -42.76
N SER A 653 13.81 -13.50 -41.49
CA SER A 653 15.08 -13.41 -40.75
C SER A 653 14.91 -13.84 -39.31
N ASP A 654 16.02 -14.13 -38.63
CA ASP A 654 16.05 -14.45 -37.18
C ASP A 654 15.36 -13.37 -36.31
N LYS A 655 15.29 -12.12 -36.80
CA LYS A 655 14.71 -10.99 -36.07
C LYS A 655 13.19 -10.96 -36.08
N ASN A 656 12.55 -11.52 -37.10
CA ASN A 656 11.12 -11.30 -37.36
C ASN A 656 10.30 -12.59 -37.59
N TYR A 657 10.90 -13.75 -37.84
CA TYR A 657 10.12 -14.97 -38.18
C TYR A 657 9.12 -15.37 -37.07
N MET A 658 9.49 -15.26 -35.80
CA MET A 658 8.55 -15.50 -34.69
C MET A 658 7.45 -14.44 -34.60
N PHE A 659 7.78 -13.18 -34.91
CA PHE A 659 6.79 -12.11 -34.95
C PHE A 659 5.80 -12.29 -36.12
N LEU A 660 6.29 -12.72 -37.29
CA LEU A 660 5.47 -13.07 -38.45
C LEU A 660 4.53 -14.25 -38.18
N SER A 661 4.85 -15.11 -37.21
CA SER A 661 4.01 -16.25 -36.84
C SER A 661 2.70 -15.88 -36.13
N PHE A 662 2.52 -14.63 -35.72
CA PHE A 662 1.26 -14.14 -35.15
C PHE A 662 0.22 -13.71 -36.21
N PHE A 663 0.56 -13.75 -37.50
CA PHE A 663 -0.34 -13.35 -38.59
C PHE A 663 -1.01 -14.58 -39.24
N ASP A 664 -2.02 -15.15 -38.57
CA ASP A 664 -2.70 -16.39 -38.93
C ASP A 664 -3.83 -16.23 -39.96
N ASN A 665 -3.51 -15.64 -41.12
CA ASN A 665 -4.47 -15.34 -42.19
C ASN A 665 -4.00 -15.88 -43.56
N LYS A 666 -4.90 -16.54 -44.32
CA LYS A 666 -4.63 -17.08 -45.67
C LYS A 666 -4.06 -16.02 -46.63
N GLN A 667 -4.55 -14.79 -46.54
CA GLN A 667 -4.08 -13.68 -47.38
C GLN A 667 -2.58 -13.38 -47.16
N CYS A 668 -2.11 -13.43 -45.92
CA CYS A 668 -0.69 -13.24 -45.58
C CYS A 668 0.16 -14.34 -46.22
N ILE A 669 -0.32 -15.57 -46.17
CA ILE A 669 0.36 -16.72 -46.75
C ILE A 669 0.44 -16.61 -48.27
N ASP A 670 -0.67 -16.32 -48.94
CA ASP A 670 -0.71 -16.10 -50.40
C ASP A 670 0.32 -15.08 -50.84
N TYR A 671 0.43 -13.98 -50.08
CA TYR A 671 1.37 -12.94 -50.36
C TYR A 671 2.83 -13.37 -50.18
N LEU A 672 3.12 -14.13 -49.11
CA LEU A 672 4.45 -14.68 -48.87
C LEU A 672 4.87 -15.61 -50.01
N VAL A 673 3.96 -16.44 -50.48
CA VAL A 673 4.15 -17.40 -51.58
C VAL A 673 4.35 -16.68 -52.90
N GLU A 674 3.50 -15.70 -53.23
CA GLU A 674 3.65 -14.86 -54.43
C GLU A 674 5.04 -14.21 -54.49
N LYS A 675 5.52 -13.70 -53.34
CA LYS A 675 6.86 -13.10 -53.23
C LYS A 675 7.98 -14.13 -53.37
N TYR A 676 7.76 -15.34 -52.85
CA TYR A 676 8.67 -16.46 -53.03
C TYR A 676 8.79 -16.89 -54.50
N GLU A 677 7.65 -17.10 -55.20
CA GLU A 677 7.61 -17.48 -56.62
C GLU A 677 8.34 -16.49 -57.53
N LYS A 678 8.12 -15.19 -57.29
CA LYS A 678 8.77 -14.10 -58.04
C LYS A 678 10.23 -13.89 -57.65
N LYS A 679 10.74 -14.62 -56.64
CA LYS A 679 12.07 -14.45 -56.04
C LYS A 679 12.32 -13.02 -55.54
N GLU A 680 11.27 -12.41 -54.99
CA GLU A 680 11.24 -11.03 -54.51
C GLU A 680 11.38 -10.91 -52.98
N ILE A 681 11.55 -12.03 -52.27
CA ILE A 681 11.74 -12.08 -50.81
C ILE A 681 13.16 -12.56 -50.46
N LEU A 682 13.78 -11.88 -49.49
CA LEU A 682 15.00 -12.35 -48.83
C LEU A 682 14.62 -13.36 -47.74
N ILE A 683 15.22 -14.55 -47.78
CA ILE A 683 15.06 -15.59 -46.76
C ILE A 683 16.46 -15.91 -46.23
N GLU A 684 16.73 -15.56 -44.98
CA GLU A 684 18.05 -15.82 -44.37
C GLU A 684 18.26 -17.31 -44.11
N LYS A 685 17.21 -18.01 -43.64
CA LYS A 685 17.23 -19.44 -43.38
C LYS A 685 15.97 -20.09 -43.92
N GLU A 686 16.13 -21.07 -44.80
CA GLU A 686 14.98 -21.82 -45.34
C GLU A 686 14.17 -22.53 -44.25
N THR A 687 14.81 -22.89 -43.13
CA THR A 687 14.14 -23.48 -41.96
C THR A 687 13.09 -22.56 -41.33
N ASP A 688 13.12 -21.26 -41.60
CA ASP A 688 12.12 -20.32 -41.09
C ASP A 688 10.77 -20.51 -41.80
N LEU A 689 10.78 -20.95 -43.07
CA LEU A 689 9.56 -21.34 -43.79
C LEU A 689 8.95 -22.61 -43.19
N ASP A 690 9.80 -23.57 -42.83
CA ASP A 690 9.39 -24.79 -42.13
C ASP A 690 8.78 -24.44 -40.77
N PHE A 691 9.41 -23.54 -40.02
CA PHE A 691 8.90 -23.05 -38.74
C PHE A 691 7.52 -22.42 -38.87
N LEU A 692 7.34 -21.49 -39.82
CA LEU A 692 6.05 -20.84 -40.06
C LEU A 692 4.97 -21.87 -40.43
N ARG A 693 5.29 -22.84 -41.30
CA ARG A 693 4.40 -23.94 -41.65
C ARG A 693 3.91 -24.69 -40.41
N TYR A 694 4.82 -25.14 -39.53
CA TYR A 694 4.42 -25.85 -38.31
C TYR A 694 3.65 -24.94 -37.36
N LYS A 695 4.05 -23.67 -37.22
CA LYS A 695 3.39 -22.75 -36.31
C LYS A 695 1.95 -22.46 -36.73
N TYR A 696 1.71 -22.25 -38.03
CA TYR A 696 0.37 -22.12 -38.59
C TYR A 696 -0.43 -23.41 -38.48
N PHE A 697 0.21 -24.56 -38.74
CA PHE A 697 -0.44 -25.86 -38.59
C PHE A 697 -0.93 -26.08 -37.15
N TYR A 698 -0.08 -25.87 -36.14
CA TYR A 698 -0.46 -26.06 -34.74
C TYR A 698 -1.42 -24.99 -34.20
N SER A 699 -1.51 -23.81 -34.81
CA SER A 699 -2.56 -22.83 -34.48
C SER A 699 -3.88 -23.14 -35.19
N ASN A 700 -3.83 -23.52 -36.46
CA ASN A 700 -4.98 -23.85 -37.31
C ASN A 700 -4.55 -24.83 -38.43
N HIS A 701 -4.96 -26.10 -38.33
CA HIS A 701 -4.56 -27.13 -39.29
C HIS A 701 -4.92 -26.78 -40.75
N GLU A 702 -6.10 -26.19 -41.00
CA GLU A 702 -6.50 -25.78 -42.35
C GLU A 702 -5.53 -24.74 -42.93
N LEU A 703 -5.05 -23.83 -42.09
CA LEU A 703 -4.10 -22.80 -42.46
C LEU A 703 -2.71 -23.41 -42.78
N GLY A 704 -2.27 -24.39 -42.00
CA GLY A 704 -1.05 -25.14 -42.24
C GLY A 704 -1.06 -25.93 -43.54
N TYR A 705 -2.13 -26.69 -43.82
CA TYR A 705 -2.27 -27.42 -45.09
C TYR A 705 -2.30 -26.48 -46.28
N TYR A 706 -3.06 -25.39 -46.15
CA TYR A 706 -3.12 -24.36 -47.16
C TYR A 706 -1.73 -23.79 -47.46
N TYR A 707 -0.95 -23.46 -46.43
CA TYR A 707 0.45 -23.01 -46.55
C TYR A 707 1.32 -24.01 -47.33
N GLU A 708 1.23 -25.29 -46.98
CA GLU A 708 2.04 -26.33 -47.64
C GLU A 708 1.67 -26.52 -49.12
N GLU A 709 0.37 -26.55 -49.44
CA GLU A 709 -0.14 -26.75 -50.80
C GLU A 709 0.41 -25.68 -51.75
N ILE A 710 0.18 -24.41 -51.43
CA ILE A 710 0.55 -23.29 -52.30
C ILE A 710 2.06 -23.06 -52.37
N PHE A 711 2.83 -23.35 -51.32
CA PHE A 711 4.31 -23.29 -51.39
C PHE A 711 4.90 -24.42 -52.25
N LYS A 712 4.28 -25.60 -52.28
CA LYS A 712 4.67 -26.70 -53.19
C LYS A 712 4.38 -26.34 -54.64
N GLU A 713 3.23 -25.73 -54.92
CA GLU A 713 2.90 -25.21 -56.26
C GLU A 713 3.91 -24.15 -56.71
N ALA A 714 4.36 -23.30 -55.78
CA ALA A 714 5.42 -22.32 -55.97
C ALA A 714 6.83 -22.90 -56.14
N GLY A 715 7.00 -24.22 -56.00
CA GLY A 715 8.26 -24.93 -56.20
C GLY A 715 9.15 -25.10 -54.97
N TYR A 716 8.69 -24.72 -53.76
CA TYR A 716 9.39 -25.03 -52.52
C TYR A 716 9.23 -26.51 -52.17
N LYS A 717 10.33 -27.15 -51.74
CA LYS A 717 10.32 -28.54 -51.31
C LYS A 717 10.45 -28.60 -49.80
N PHE A 718 9.32 -28.77 -49.13
CA PHE A 718 9.34 -29.06 -47.71
C PHE A 718 10.07 -30.39 -47.44
N PRO A 719 10.74 -30.53 -46.28
CA PRO A 719 11.45 -31.76 -45.92
C PRO A 719 10.54 -32.99 -45.83
N GLU A 720 9.29 -32.79 -45.42
CA GLU A 720 8.25 -33.79 -45.22
C GLU A 720 6.87 -33.17 -45.47
N ASP A 721 5.83 -33.96 -45.73
CA ASP A 721 4.45 -33.47 -45.88
C ASP A 721 3.80 -33.27 -44.50
N LEU A 722 2.91 -32.28 -44.36
CA LEU A 722 2.09 -32.12 -43.16
C LEU A 722 1.19 -33.35 -42.99
N PRO A 723 1.02 -33.87 -41.76
CA PRO A 723 0.22 -35.07 -41.54
C PRO A 723 -1.25 -34.77 -41.84
N THR A 724 -1.95 -35.64 -42.57
CA THR A 724 -3.39 -35.53 -42.92
C THR A 724 -4.30 -35.51 -41.69
N GLU A 725 -5.55 -35.04 -41.79
CA GLU A 725 -6.48 -35.03 -40.63
C GLU A 725 -6.65 -36.43 -40.04
N LYS A 726 -6.65 -37.46 -40.88
CA LYS A 726 -6.69 -38.85 -40.44
C LYS A 726 -5.42 -39.23 -39.67
N GLU A 727 -4.25 -38.79 -40.12
CA GLU A 727 -2.98 -38.99 -39.43
C GLU A 727 -2.89 -38.19 -38.13
N ILE A 728 -3.37 -36.94 -38.09
CA ILE A 728 -3.47 -36.14 -36.86
C ILE A 728 -4.46 -36.77 -35.88
N MET A 729 -5.64 -37.19 -36.34
CA MET A 729 -6.60 -37.88 -35.49
C MET A 729 -6.03 -39.19 -34.99
N LEU A 730 -5.32 -39.93 -35.85
CA LEU A 730 -4.66 -41.18 -35.49
C LEU A 730 -3.50 -40.92 -34.53
N GLU A 731 -2.73 -39.85 -34.68
CA GLU A 731 -1.60 -39.46 -33.84
C GLU A 731 -2.08 -38.90 -32.51
N ASN A 732 -3.11 -38.05 -32.48
CA ASN A 732 -3.76 -37.59 -31.26
C ASN A 732 -4.42 -38.76 -30.52
N LYS A 733 -5.06 -39.68 -31.25
CA LYS A 733 -5.60 -40.91 -30.67
C LYS A 733 -4.46 -41.78 -30.11
N ARG A 734 -3.40 -42.01 -30.88
CA ARG A 734 -2.19 -42.75 -30.48
C ARG A 734 -1.54 -42.10 -29.26
N LYS A 735 -1.44 -40.77 -29.22
CA LYS A 735 -0.84 -39.99 -28.14
C LYS A 735 -1.71 -40.03 -26.89
N LYS A 736 -3.04 -39.91 -27.02
CA LYS A 736 -3.96 -40.10 -25.89
C LYS A 736 -3.92 -41.54 -25.36
N GLU A 737 -3.93 -42.53 -26.26
CA GLU A 737 -3.78 -43.95 -25.92
C GLU A 737 -2.41 -44.22 -25.28
N PHE A 738 -1.34 -43.59 -25.78
CA PHE A 738 0.00 -43.68 -25.21
C PHE A 738 0.06 -43.01 -23.83
N VAL A 739 -0.40 -41.77 -23.67
CA VAL A 739 -0.41 -41.06 -22.38
C VAL A 739 -1.19 -41.87 -21.34
N GLN A 740 -2.35 -42.42 -21.72
CA GLN A 740 -3.14 -43.25 -20.82
C GLN A 740 -2.46 -44.60 -20.54
N SER A 741 -1.98 -45.34 -21.54
CA SER A 741 -1.29 -46.62 -21.33
C SER A 741 0.03 -46.46 -20.56
N ASN A 742 0.78 -45.40 -20.83
CA ASN A 742 1.99 -45.01 -20.11
C ASN A 742 1.70 -44.64 -18.65
N PHE A 743 0.49 -44.18 -18.31
CA PHE A 743 0.06 -44.06 -16.93
C PHE A 743 -0.40 -45.41 -16.36
N ASP A 744 -1.23 -46.14 -17.11
CA ASP A 744 -1.83 -47.43 -16.71
C ASP A 744 -0.77 -48.50 -16.42
N ILE A 745 0.36 -48.51 -17.14
CA ILE A 745 1.47 -49.46 -16.93
C ILE A 745 2.06 -49.40 -15.51
N LEU A 746 1.89 -48.28 -14.79
CA LEU A 746 2.32 -48.20 -13.38
C LEU A 746 1.47 -49.09 -12.44
N PHE A 747 0.33 -49.58 -12.92
CA PHE A 747 -0.60 -50.45 -12.19
C PHE A 747 -0.49 -51.92 -12.60
N ASP A 748 0.27 -52.24 -13.66
CA ASP A 748 0.55 -53.61 -14.11
C ASP A 748 2.07 -53.91 -14.00
N ARG A 749 2.44 -54.72 -13.01
CA ARG A 749 3.84 -55.03 -12.73
C ARG A 749 4.48 -55.95 -13.75
N GLU A 750 3.71 -56.90 -14.27
CA GLU A 750 4.22 -57.87 -15.23
C GLU A 750 4.50 -57.16 -16.56
N GLU A 751 3.58 -56.28 -16.97
CA GLU A 751 3.76 -55.44 -18.14
C GLU A 751 4.93 -54.46 -17.97
N LEU A 752 5.01 -53.75 -16.83
CA LEU A 752 6.13 -52.84 -16.55
C LEU A 752 7.49 -53.56 -16.56
N ALA A 753 7.59 -54.75 -15.96
CA ALA A 753 8.82 -55.55 -15.95
C ALA A 753 9.20 -56.06 -17.35
N SER A 754 8.20 -56.43 -18.15
CA SER A 754 8.40 -56.81 -19.55
C SER A 754 8.96 -55.63 -20.36
N GLU A 755 8.37 -54.43 -20.23
CA GLU A 755 8.83 -53.23 -20.94
C GLU A 755 10.23 -52.78 -20.47
N VAL A 756 10.53 -52.86 -19.18
CA VAL A 756 11.90 -52.64 -18.68
C VAL A 756 12.87 -53.62 -19.33
N SER A 757 12.52 -54.91 -19.42
CA SER A 757 13.38 -55.92 -20.07
C SER A 757 13.68 -55.59 -21.52
N LYS A 758 12.66 -55.15 -22.27
CA LYS A 758 12.81 -54.71 -23.66
C LYS A 758 13.77 -53.53 -23.80
N VAL A 759 13.77 -52.57 -22.86
CA VAL A 759 14.71 -51.44 -22.90
C VAL A 759 16.17 -51.91 -22.80
N PHE A 760 16.47 -52.88 -21.93
CA PHE A 760 17.82 -53.45 -21.83
C PHE A 760 18.20 -54.24 -23.09
N GLU A 761 17.30 -55.09 -23.57
CA GLU A 761 17.54 -55.99 -24.71
C GLU A 761 17.69 -55.21 -26.02
N ASN A 762 16.80 -54.26 -26.31
CA ASN A 762 16.82 -53.46 -27.55
C ASN A 762 18.05 -52.57 -27.67
N ASN A 763 18.62 -52.14 -26.54
CA ASN A 763 19.81 -51.30 -26.51
C ASN A 763 21.10 -52.10 -26.30
N SER A 764 21.02 -53.44 -26.20
CA SER A 764 22.16 -54.33 -25.92
C SER A 764 22.95 -53.94 -24.66
N ILE A 765 22.24 -53.53 -23.60
CA ILE A 765 22.83 -53.08 -22.34
C ILE A 765 22.74 -54.21 -21.31
N ILE A 766 23.89 -54.56 -20.73
CA ILE A 766 23.97 -55.51 -19.60
C ILE A 766 23.76 -54.76 -18.28
N ASP A 767 24.45 -53.63 -18.12
CA ASP A 767 24.42 -52.76 -16.93
C ASP A 767 23.98 -51.35 -17.29
N MET A 768 22.83 -50.91 -16.79
CA MET A 768 22.28 -49.57 -17.03
C MET A 768 22.92 -48.54 -16.09
N THR A 769 23.33 -47.40 -16.65
CA THR A 769 23.77 -46.21 -15.91
C THR A 769 22.80 -45.04 -16.09
N TRP A 770 22.90 -44.02 -15.22
CA TRP A 770 22.12 -42.78 -15.37
C TRP A 770 22.35 -42.10 -16.72
N LYS A 771 23.59 -42.14 -17.24
CA LYS A 771 23.92 -41.59 -18.56
C LYS A 771 23.23 -42.38 -19.67
N ASN A 772 23.26 -43.72 -19.61
CA ASN A 772 22.64 -44.56 -20.63
C ASN A 772 21.14 -44.34 -20.73
N ILE A 773 20.42 -44.33 -19.60
CA ILE A 773 18.96 -44.12 -19.64
C ILE A 773 18.59 -42.72 -20.12
N HIS A 774 19.40 -41.70 -19.80
CA HIS A 774 19.17 -40.34 -20.31
C HIS A 774 19.38 -40.24 -21.83
N GLU A 775 20.42 -40.89 -22.36
CA GLU A 775 20.66 -40.98 -23.81
C GLU A 775 19.53 -41.74 -24.51
N ILE A 776 19.09 -42.87 -23.97
CA ILE A 776 17.95 -43.65 -24.49
C ILE A 776 16.66 -42.82 -24.48
N GLU A 777 16.37 -42.14 -23.37
CA GLU A 777 15.18 -41.30 -23.24
C GLU A 777 15.23 -40.14 -24.26
N TRP A 778 16.38 -39.49 -24.42
CA TRP A 778 16.56 -38.40 -25.38
C TRP A 778 16.42 -38.88 -26.83
N GLU A 779 17.03 -40.02 -27.18
CA GLU A 779 16.88 -40.63 -28.50
C GLU A 779 15.44 -41.06 -28.75
N TRP A 780 14.74 -41.58 -27.74
CA TRP A 780 13.34 -41.93 -27.85
C TRP A 780 12.48 -40.69 -28.13
N TYR A 781 12.66 -39.58 -27.40
CA TYR A 781 11.92 -38.34 -27.68
C TYR A 781 12.20 -37.84 -29.10
N LYS A 782 13.47 -37.86 -29.53
CA LYS A 782 13.87 -37.47 -30.89
C LYS A 782 13.24 -38.36 -31.97
N ASN A 783 13.14 -39.66 -31.73
CA ASN A 783 12.64 -40.63 -32.71
C ASN A 783 11.11 -40.78 -32.71
N LYS A 784 10.44 -40.52 -31.57
CA LYS A 784 8.99 -40.69 -31.41
C LYS A 784 8.20 -39.39 -31.49
N ASN A 785 8.86 -38.23 -31.39
CA ASN A 785 8.25 -36.89 -31.43
C ASN A 785 7.23 -36.64 -30.30
N GLU A 786 7.34 -37.34 -29.16
CA GLU A 786 6.42 -37.24 -28.02
C GLU A 786 6.94 -36.26 -26.94
N HIS A 787 7.30 -35.04 -27.35
CA HIS A 787 7.82 -34.02 -26.42
C HIS A 787 6.74 -33.57 -25.41
N GLY A 788 7.16 -33.35 -24.16
CA GLY A 788 6.31 -32.84 -23.08
C GLY A 788 5.57 -33.89 -22.24
N VAL A 789 5.69 -35.19 -22.56
CA VAL A 789 5.11 -36.30 -21.81
C VAL A 789 6.22 -37.12 -21.15
N GLN A 790 6.18 -37.35 -19.83
CA GLN A 790 7.17 -38.20 -19.17
C GLN A 790 6.90 -39.69 -19.39
N HIS A 791 7.85 -40.43 -19.97
CA HIS A 791 7.74 -41.88 -20.13
C HIS A 791 7.94 -42.63 -18.79
N SER A 792 6.94 -43.40 -18.35
CA SER A 792 6.90 -44.06 -17.05
C SER A 792 7.93 -45.18 -16.90
N VAL A 793 8.16 -45.99 -17.94
CA VAL A 793 9.22 -47.02 -17.97
C VAL A 793 10.61 -46.38 -17.80
N PHE A 794 10.95 -45.36 -18.60
CA PHE A 794 12.24 -44.68 -18.46
C PHE A 794 12.38 -44.00 -17.12
N ARG A 795 11.29 -43.43 -16.59
CA ARG A 795 11.29 -42.86 -15.25
C ARG A 795 11.55 -43.90 -14.17
N ALA A 796 10.95 -45.10 -14.28
CA ALA A 796 11.17 -46.20 -13.34
C ALA A 796 12.62 -46.72 -13.39
N ILE A 797 13.19 -46.88 -14.59
CA ILE A 797 14.61 -47.24 -14.76
C ILE A 797 15.51 -46.15 -14.18
N SER A 798 15.28 -44.89 -14.57
CA SER A 798 16.03 -43.73 -14.12
C SER A 798 16.02 -43.62 -12.60
N ALA A 799 14.86 -43.74 -11.96
CA ALA A 799 14.73 -43.71 -10.51
C ALA A 799 15.41 -44.91 -9.82
N SER A 800 15.59 -46.03 -10.52
CA SER A 800 16.29 -47.22 -10.01
C SER A 800 17.81 -47.13 -10.10
N VAL A 801 18.33 -46.42 -11.10
CA VAL A 801 19.78 -46.24 -11.30
C VAL A 801 20.33 -44.97 -10.63
N LYS A 802 19.44 -44.03 -10.26
CA LYS A 802 19.80 -42.78 -9.59
C LYS A 802 20.47 -43.11 -8.24
N ASN A 803 21.74 -42.73 -8.11
CA ASN A 803 22.63 -42.96 -6.95
C ASN A 803 23.42 -44.30 -6.95
N SER A 804 23.46 -45.03 -8.06
CA SER A 804 24.36 -46.18 -8.24
C SER A 804 25.18 -46.04 -9.52
N GLU A 805 26.41 -46.56 -9.54
CA GLU A 805 27.24 -46.51 -10.75
C GLU A 805 26.65 -47.37 -11.89
N LYS A 806 26.07 -48.54 -11.58
CA LYS A 806 25.54 -49.52 -12.54
C LYS A 806 24.44 -50.40 -11.92
N LYS A 807 23.41 -50.79 -12.70
CA LYS A 807 22.36 -51.75 -12.30
C LYS A 807 22.02 -52.72 -13.43
N THR A 808 21.87 -54.00 -13.09
CA THR A 808 21.43 -55.04 -14.03
C THR A 808 19.92 -54.95 -14.29
N LYS A 809 19.45 -55.65 -15.32
CA LYS A 809 18.00 -55.81 -15.60
C LYS A 809 17.26 -56.35 -14.38
N GLU A 810 17.81 -57.39 -13.77
CA GLU A 810 17.23 -58.07 -12.60
C GLU A 810 17.15 -57.13 -11.39
N ASP A 811 18.15 -56.25 -11.20
CA ASP A 811 18.12 -55.25 -10.13
C ASP A 811 16.99 -54.23 -10.31
N VAL A 812 16.78 -53.74 -11.54
CA VAL A 812 15.69 -52.79 -11.83
C VAL A 812 14.33 -53.47 -11.67
N ILE A 813 14.19 -54.70 -12.16
CA ILE A 813 12.95 -55.49 -12.00
C ILE A 813 12.64 -55.74 -10.51
N ALA A 814 13.66 -56.07 -9.71
CA ALA A 814 13.50 -56.22 -8.27
C ALA A 814 13.05 -54.90 -7.60
N HIS A 815 13.55 -53.76 -8.08
CA HIS A 815 13.18 -52.46 -7.53
C HIS A 815 11.76 -52.02 -7.91
N ILE A 816 11.32 -52.20 -9.16
CA ILE A 816 9.93 -51.94 -9.57
C ILE A 816 8.93 -52.92 -8.94
N SER A 817 9.39 -54.09 -8.49
CA SER A 817 8.55 -55.04 -7.75
C SER A 817 8.24 -54.56 -6.33
N ASN A 818 8.92 -53.51 -5.84
CA ASN A 818 8.68 -52.91 -4.55
C ASN A 818 7.39 -52.06 -4.57
N ASP A 819 6.42 -52.43 -3.73
CA ASP A 819 5.12 -51.75 -3.62
C ASP A 819 5.29 -50.23 -3.41
N TYR A 820 6.18 -49.83 -2.50
CA TYR A 820 6.38 -48.42 -2.14
C TYR A 820 6.96 -47.63 -3.32
N PHE A 821 7.93 -48.20 -4.02
CA PHE A 821 8.54 -47.56 -5.18
C PHE A 821 7.48 -47.22 -6.24
N ILE A 822 6.61 -48.17 -6.57
CA ILE A 822 5.55 -47.97 -7.59
C ILE A 822 4.54 -46.92 -7.15
N ILE A 823 4.01 -47.03 -5.93
CA ILE A 823 3.04 -46.06 -5.42
C ILE A 823 3.66 -44.66 -5.35
N PHE A 824 4.96 -44.55 -5.07
CA PHE A 824 5.69 -43.27 -5.12
C PHE A 824 5.82 -42.72 -6.55
N GLN A 825 6.08 -43.55 -7.56
CA GLN A 825 6.05 -43.09 -8.96
C GLN A 825 4.65 -42.62 -9.37
N ILE A 826 3.60 -43.34 -8.99
CA ILE A 826 2.20 -42.95 -9.22
C ILE A 826 1.90 -41.59 -8.59
N LYS A 827 2.31 -41.38 -7.32
CA LYS A 827 2.16 -40.09 -6.64
C LYS A 827 2.80 -38.95 -7.42
N ASN A 828 4.07 -39.09 -7.84
CA ASN A 828 4.78 -38.03 -8.55
C ASN A 828 4.13 -37.74 -9.90
N LYS A 829 3.68 -38.79 -10.60
CA LYS A 829 2.97 -38.63 -11.87
C LYS A 829 1.67 -37.84 -11.69
N ILE A 830 0.86 -38.17 -10.68
CA ILE A 830 -0.39 -37.46 -10.37
C ILE A 830 -0.15 -36.03 -9.88
N LYS A 831 0.88 -35.80 -9.05
CA LYS A 831 1.14 -34.49 -8.45
C LYS A 831 1.72 -33.50 -9.47
N ASP A 832 2.68 -33.95 -10.26
CA ASP A 832 3.52 -33.04 -11.04
C ASP A 832 3.15 -33.01 -12.53
N ARG A 833 2.33 -33.96 -13.02
CA ARG A 833 2.08 -34.19 -14.45
C ARG A 833 0.61 -34.39 -14.83
N GLU A 834 -0.32 -33.97 -13.99
CA GLU A 834 -1.77 -34.04 -14.27
C GLU A 834 -2.14 -33.30 -15.58
N ASN A 835 -1.38 -32.27 -15.95
CA ASN A 835 -1.53 -31.53 -17.20
C ASN A 835 -1.12 -32.30 -18.47
N GLU A 836 -0.52 -33.49 -18.37
CA GLU A 836 -0.23 -34.35 -19.53
C GLU A 836 -1.51 -34.98 -20.13
N GLY A 837 -2.62 -35.00 -19.38
CA GLY A 837 -3.94 -35.38 -19.90
C GLY A 837 -4.35 -36.85 -19.72
N PHE A 838 -3.70 -37.62 -18.84
CA PHE A 838 -4.21 -38.94 -18.42
C PHE A 838 -5.35 -38.80 -17.41
N THR A 839 -6.23 -39.80 -17.33
CA THR A 839 -7.29 -39.88 -16.32
C THR A 839 -7.00 -41.00 -15.33
N VAL A 840 -7.19 -40.74 -14.03
CA VAL A 840 -7.09 -41.76 -12.98
C VAL A 840 -8.43 -42.49 -12.85
N LYS A 841 -8.44 -43.79 -13.20
CA LYS A 841 -9.64 -44.63 -13.19
C LYS A 841 -10.02 -45.09 -11.77
N GLN A 842 -11.27 -45.51 -11.57
CA GLN A 842 -11.77 -45.90 -10.23
C GLN A 842 -11.12 -47.18 -9.67
N ASP A 843 -10.80 -48.13 -10.54
CA ASP A 843 -10.00 -49.32 -10.21
C ASP A 843 -8.57 -48.95 -9.78
N GLN A 844 -7.95 -47.97 -10.44
CA GLN A 844 -6.64 -47.43 -10.07
C GLN A 844 -6.67 -46.68 -8.72
N ILE A 845 -7.72 -45.90 -8.46
CA ILE A 845 -7.94 -45.29 -7.14
C ILE A 845 -8.09 -46.40 -6.09
N SER A 846 -8.85 -47.45 -6.40
CA SER A 846 -9.03 -48.60 -5.49
C SER A 846 -7.70 -49.33 -5.23
N TYR A 847 -6.87 -49.50 -6.24
CA TYR A 847 -5.51 -50.03 -6.13
C TYR A 847 -4.64 -49.15 -5.20
N ILE A 848 -4.63 -47.83 -5.41
CA ILE A 848 -3.90 -46.88 -4.54
C ILE A 848 -4.40 -46.99 -3.10
N LYS A 849 -5.73 -47.00 -2.89
CA LYS A 849 -6.34 -47.11 -1.55
C LYS A 849 -5.94 -48.40 -0.85
N GLN A 850 -5.91 -49.53 -1.56
CA GLN A 850 -5.49 -50.82 -1.01
C GLN A 850 -4.03 -50.79 -0.52
N PHE A 851 -3.10 -50.30 -1.35
CA PHE A 851 -1.69 -50.21 -0.94
C PHE A 851 -1.46 -49.18 0.15
N CYS A 852 -2.14 -48.03 0.11
CA CYS A 852 -2.03 -47.03 1.17
C CYS A 852 -2.55 -47.58 2.51
N LYS A 853 -3.66 -48.32 2.52
CA LYS A 853 -4.18 -48.99 3.73
C LYS A 853 -3.20 -50.03 4.25
N LYS A 854 -2.66 -50.89 3.37
CA LYS A 854 -1.62 -51.86 3.74
C LYS A 854 -0.39 -51.17 4.35
N PHE A 855 0.11 -50.10 3.72
CA PHE A 855 1.26 -49.36 4.23
C PHE A 855 0.97 -48.65 5.54
N ALA A 856 -0.26 -48.17 5.77
CA ALA A 856 -0.66 -47.58 7.04
C ALA A 856 -0.74 -48.64 8.15
N GLU A 857 -1.27 -49.83 7.85
CA GLU A 857 -1.35 -50.97 8.79
C GLU A 857 0.03 -51.54 9.15
N GLU A 858 0.94 -51.61 8.17
CA GLU A 858 2.31 -52.10 8.33
C GLU A 858 3.31 -50.99 8.71
N PHE A 859 2.83 -49.76 8.97
CA PHE A 859 3.69 -48.59 9.13
C PHE A 859 4.56 -48.72 10.40
N ASN A 860 5.88 -48.67 10.22
CA ASN A 860 6.81 -48.69 11.35
C ASN A 860 7.18 -47.27 11.77
N PHE A 861 6.49 -46.76 12.79
CA PHE A 861 6.73 -45.43 13.36
C PHE A 861 8.18 -45.24 13.86
N ASN A 862 8.86 -46.30 14.30
CA ASN A 862 10.25 -46.21 14.76
C ASN A 862 11.28 -46.00 13.64
N ARG A 863 10.85 -46.01 12.36
CA ARG A 863 11.70 -45.81 11.18
C ARG A 863 11.25 -44.60 10.35
N VAL A 864 10.83 -43.52 11.01
CA VAL A 864 10.47 -42.25 10.35
C VAL A 864 11.64 -41.26 10.38
N ILE A 865 12.14 -40.97 11.57
CA ILE A 865 13.31 -40.12 11.81
C ILE A 865 14.23 -40.74 12.87
N ASN A 866 15.49 -40.33 12.86
CA ASN A 866 16.49 -40.58 13.90
C ASN A 866 17.02 -39.23 14.36
N VAL A 867 16.64 -38.79 15.55
CA VAL A 867 17.26 -37.62 16.17
C VAL A 867 18.56 -38.09 16.82
N LYS A 868 19.70 -37.75 16.22
CA LYS A 868 21.01 -38.08 16.78
C LYS A 868 21.30 -37.23 18.02
N SER A 869 22.23 -37.69 18.86
CA SER A 869 22.65 -37.00 20.09
C SER A 869 23.26 -35.61 19.86
N ASP A 870 23.69 -35.29 18.63
CA ASP A 870 24.21 -33.99 18.21
C ASP A 870 23.10 -33.04 17.67
N GLY A 871 21.84 -33.46 17.73
CA GLY A 871 20.69 -32.71 17.20
C GLY A 871 20.47 -32.88 15.69
N ASN A 872 21.34 -33.62 14.98
CA ASN A 872 21.16 -33.85 13.56
C ASN A 872 20.03 -34.85 13.28
N LEU A 873 19.13 -34.46 12.39
CA LEU A 873 18.01 -35.29 11.97
C LEU A 873 18.43 -36.25 10.84
N GLY A 874 18.48 -37.54 11.14
CA GLY A 874 18.50 -38.60 10.13
C GLY A 874 17.09 -38.91 9.67
N ILE A 875 16.85 -38.92 8.36
CA ILE A 875 15.52 -39.24 7.80
C ILE A 875 15.55 -40.67 7.26
N TYR A 876 14.59 -41.48 7.68
CA TYR A 876 14.39 -42.82 7.17
C TYR A 876 13.30 -42.83 6.09
N ASN A 877 13.20 -43.96 5.39
CA ASN A 877 12.16 -44.17 4.38
C ASN A 877 10.73 -43.98 4.92
N GLY A 878 10.50 -44.21 6.23
CA GLY A 878 9.18 -44.01 6.85
C GLY A 878 8.67 -42.59 6.72
N TYR A 879 9.53 -41.57 6.73
CA TYR A 879 9.08 -40.19 6.47
C TYR A 879 8.52 -40.02 5.06
N SER A 880 9.16 -40.61 4.06
CA SER A 880 8.69 -40.52 2.68
C SER A 880 7.39 -41.29 2.47
N ILE A 881 7.23 -42.43 3.16
CA ILE A 881 5.96 -43.17 3.22
C ILE A 881 4.88 -42.32 3.90
N LEU A 882 5.17 -41.65 5.01
CA LEU A 882 4.21 -40.81 5.72
C LEU A 882 3.70 -39.66 4.83
N LYS A 883 4.61 -38.95 4.14
CA LYS A 883 4.22 -37.91 3.17
C LYS A 883 3.42 -38.45 1.99
N LEU A 884 3.62 -39.72 1.63
CA LEU A 884 2.84 -40.37 0.58
C LEU A 884 1.43 -40.68 1.07
N LEU A 885 1.29 -41.22 2.27
CA LEU A 885 0.01 -41.53 2.89
C LEU A 885 -0.85 -40.28 3.11
N PHE A 886 -0.28 -39.20 3.65
CA PHE A 886 -1.00 -37.93 3.83
C PHE A 886 -1.41 -37.28 2.50
N TYR A 887 -0.59 -37.38 1.46
CA TYR A 887 -0.94 -36.84 0.14
C TYR A 887 -2.18 -37.54 -0.43
N PHE A 888 -2.19 -38.88 -0.44
CA PHE A 888 -3.31 -39.63 -1.00
C PHE A 888 -4.56 -39.56 -0.15
N ASP A 889 -4.44 -39.44 1.17
CA ASP A 889 -5.61 -39.21 2.02
C ASP A 889 -6.23 -37.83 1.80
N LYS A 890 -5.41 -36.78 1.67
CA LYS A 890 -5.90 -35.44 1.29
C LYS A 890 -6.55 -35.43 -0.10
N LYS A 891 -6.02 -36.19 -1.07
CA LYS A 891 -6.53 -36.20 -2.47
C LYS A 891 -7.75 -37.12 -2.67
N TYR A 892 -7.84 -38.25 -1.96
CA TYR A 892 -8.85 -39.29 -2.21
C TYR A 892 -9.68 -39.71 -1.00
N ASP A 893 -9.54 -39.02 0.13
CA ASP A 893 -10.25 -39.29 1.39
C ASP A 893 -10.19 -40.79 1.77
N ILE A 894 -8.99 -41.27 2.06
CA ILE A 894 -8.74 -42.69 2.30
C ILE A 894 -9.19 -43.09 3.71
N GLN A 895 -9.03 -42.17 4.68
CA GLN A 895 -9.37 -42.33 6.09
C GLN A 895 -8.71 -43.57 6.71
N TYR A 896 -7.48 -43.40 7.22
CA TYR A 896 -6.77 -44.45 7.94
C TYR A 896 -7.33 -44.66 9.35
N SER A 897 -6.81 -45.64 10.09
CA SER A 897 -7.23 -45.87 11.47
C SER A 897 -6.91 -44.65 12.36
N THR A 898 -7.75 -44.40 13.36
CA THR A 898 -7.48 -43.34 14.36
C THR A 898 -6.11 -43.56 15.04
N ASP A 899 -5.75 -44.82 15.28
CA ASP A 899 -4.45 -45.21 15.84
C ASP A 899 -3.26 -44.76 14.96
N PHE A 900 -3.37 -44.90 13.63
CA PHE A 900 -2.34 -44.40 12.72
C PHE A 900 -2.13 -42.90 12.85
N TYR A 901 -3.22 -42.12 12.86
CA TYR A 901 -3.15 -40.66 12.98
C TYR A 901 -2.55 -40.24 14.32
N ILE A 902 -2.99 -40.87 15.42
CA ILE A 902 -2.47 -40.67 16.78
C ILE A 902 -0.96 -40.92 16.81
N GLN A 903 -0.50 -42.08 16.31
CA GLN A 903 0.92 -42.43 16.33
C GLN A 903 1.76 -41.59 15.35
N SER A 904 1.15 -41.05 14.29
CA SER A 904 1.84 -40.17 13.33
C SER A 904 1.98 -38.72 13.81
N LEU A 905 1.23 -38.31 14.84
CA LEU A 905 1.20 -36.94 15.33
C LEU A 905 2.60 -36.43 15.70
N LYS A 906 3.46 -37.29 16.24
CA LYS A 906 4.86 -36.96 16.60
C LYS A 906 5.80 -36.66 15.42
N TYR A 907 5.32 -36.72 14.18
CA TYR A 907 6.09 -36.50 12.95
C TYR A 907 5.50 -35.39 12.06
N CYS A 908 4.84 -34.39 12.66
CA CYS A 908 4.23 -33.28 11.94
C CYS A 908 5.23 -32.19 11.58
N ASN A 909 5.18 -31.73 10.33
CA ASN A 909 5.85 -30.48 9.92
C ASN A 909 7.38 -30.45 10.20
N ILE A 910 8.05 -31.59 10.01
CA ILE A 910 9.50 -31.79 10.26
C ILE A 910 10.41 -30.73 9.60
N PHE A 911 9.96 -30.11 8.50
CA PHE A 911 10.69 -29.05 7.78
C PHE A 911 10.01 -27.68 7.81
N GLY A 912 9.07 -27.46 8.74
CA GLY A 912 8.38 -26.18 8.96
C GLY A 912 6.86 -26.23 8.86
N SER A 913 6.19 -25.25 9.46
CA SER A 913 4.73 -25.19 9.68
C SER A 913 3.87 -25.01 8.41
N ALA A 914 4.48 -24.78 7.24
CA ALA A 914 3.77 -24.51 5.99
C ALA A 914 2.98 -25.73 5.42
N GLU A 915 3.21 -26.95 5.93
CA GLU A 915 2.53 -28.16 5.43
C GLU A 915 1.13 -28.41 6.05
N GLY A 916 0.79 -27.71 7.16
CA GLY A 916 -0.53 -27.80 7.80
C GLY A 916 -0.95 -29.21 8.25
N ASN A 917 0.01 -30.09 8.53
CA ASN A 917 -0.28 -31.49 8.83
C ASN A 917 -0.88 -31.70 10.23
N THR A 918 -0.53 -30.87 11.21
CA THR A 918 -1.05 -30.96 12.59
C THR A 918 -2.57 -30.75 12.63
N ASP A 919 -3.06 -29.68 12.00
CA ASP A 919 -4.51 -29.42 11.89
C ASP A 919 -5.23 -30.49 11.06
N PHE A 920 -4.58 -30.98 9.99
CA PHE A 920 -5.12 -32.07 9.20
C PHE A 920 -5.30 -33.34 10.05
N ILE A 921 -4.30 -33.74 10.83
CA ILE A 921 -4.38 -34.90 11.74
C ILE A 921 -5.45 -34.68 12.81
N LYS A 922 -5.51 -33.49 13.41
CA LYS A 922 -6.55 -33.08 14.36
C LYS A 922 -7.95 -33.25 13.77
N SER A 923 -8.15 -32.92 12.50
CA SER A 923 -9.42 -33.13 11.80
C SER A 923 -9.80 -34.59 11.57
N ARG A 924 -8.81 -35.50 11.51
CA ARG A 924 -9.02 -36.95 11.32
C ARG A 924 -9.21 -37.71 12.64
N ILE A 925 -8.76 -37.14 13.76
CA ILE A 925 -8.99 -37.68 15.09
C ILE A 925 -10.31 -37.11 15.62
N SER A 926 -11.41 -37.82 15.40
CA SER A 926 -12.76 -37.36 15.78
C SER A 926 -12.98 -37.18 17.28
N ASN A 927 -12.06 -37.66 18.14
CA ASN A 927 -12.12 -37.51 19.59
C ASN A 927 -11.05 -36.51 20.09
N PRO A 928 -11.46 -35.29 20.51
CA PRO A 928 -10.54 -34.27 21.01
C PRO A 928 -9.70 -34.70 22.23
N ASP A 929 -10.23 -35.57 23.09
CA ASP A 929 -9.51 -36.01 24.29
C ASP A 929 -8.38 -36.97 23.94
N LEU A 930 -8.55 -37.82 22.92
CA LEU A 930 -7.48 -38.67 22.41
C LEU A 930 -6.34 -37.83 21.82
N PHE A 931 -6.66 -36.78 21.07
CA PHE A 931 -5.66 -35.85 20.55
C PHE A 931 -4.89 -35.16 21.67
N LYS A 932 -5.58 -34.63 22.68
CA LYS A 932 -4.96 -33.99 23.86
C LYS A 932 -4.06 -34.97 24.62
N ASN A 933 -4.55 -36.17 24.93
CA ASN A 933 -3.79 -37.17 25.66
C ASN A 933 -2.53 -37.59 24.90
N GLN A 934 -2.63 -37.79 23.58
CA GLN A 934 -1.47 -38.12 22.77
C GLN A 934 -0.45 -36.97 22.71
N LEU A 935 -0.93 -35.72 22.63
CA LEU A 935 -0.07 -34.54 22.67
C LEU A 935 0.75 -34.49 23.98
N ILE A 936 0.09 -34.75 25.12
CA ILE A 936 0.71 -34.83 26.44
C ILE A 936 1.72 -35.98 26.49
N GLU A 937 1.36 -37.17 26.00
CA GLU A 937 2.28 -38.32 25.98
C GLU A 937 3.50 -38.09 25.10
N ASN A 938 3.32 -37.53 23.90
CA ASN A 938 4.42 -37.23 22.98
C ASN A 938 5.41 -36.26 23.62
N LEU A 939 4.92 -35.17 24.22
CA LEU A 939 5.77 -34.22 24.92
C LEU A 939 6.52 -34.88 26.09
N LYS A 940 5.86 -35.75 26.88
CA LYS A 940 6.43 -36.39 28.08
C LYS A 940 7.40 -37.54 27.82
N LYS A 941 7.21 -38.32 26.76
CA LYS A 941 7.85 -39.64 26.61
C LYS A 941 8.65 -39.80 25.32
N GLU A 942 8.42 -38.96 24.31
CA GLU A 942 9.03 -39.13 22.98
C GLU A 942 10.11 -38.07 22.73
N VAL A 943 11.06 -38.38 21.85
CA VAL A 943 12.03 -37.41 21.33
C VAL A 943 11.50 -36.86 20.00
N LEU A 944 11.10 -35.59 19.99
CA LEU A 944 10.53 -34.91 18.83
C LEU A 944 11.60 -34.13 18.06
N ASP A 945 11.45 -34.01 16.74
CA ASP A 945 12.23 -33.05 15.96
C ASP A 945 11.75 -31.60 16.23
N SER A 946 12.56 -30.60 15.86
CA SER A 946 12.28 -29.19 16.18
C SER A 946 10.98 -28.65 15.58
N GLY A 947 10.58 -29.13 14.40
CA GLY A 947 9.31 -28.76 13.75
C GLY A 947 8.12 -29.37 14.49
N SER A 948 8.17 -30.68 14.73
CA SER A 948 7.13 -31.39 15.49
C SER A 948 6.99 -30.83 16.90
N LEU A 949 8.10 -30.63 17.61
CA LEU A 949 8.12 -30.12 18.98
C LEU A 949 7.51 -28.72 19.07
N LYS A 950 7.86 -27.81 18.14
CA LYS A 950 7.27 -26.47 18.05
C LYS A 950 5.75 -26.53 17.95
N ASP A 951 5.22 -27.34 17.03
CA ASP A 951 3.78 -27.46 16.83
C ASP A 951 3.09 -28.08 18.06
N HIS A 952 3.75 -29.02 18.73
CA HIS A 952 3.19 -29.61 19.95
C HIS A 952 3.11 -28.61 21.10
N ILE A 953 4.15 -27.78 21.27
CA ILE A 953 4.19 -26.71 22.26
C ILE A 953 3.10 -25.67 21.96
N ASP A 954 2.97 -25.25 20.70
CA ASP A 954 1.95 -24.26 20.30
C ASP A 954 0.53 -24.78 20.58
N GLN A 955 0.24 -26.02 20.19
CA GLN A 955 -1.05 -26.66 20.49
C GLN A 955 -1.27 -26.86 22.00
N ALA A 956 -0.23 -27.19 22.78
CA ALA A 956 -0.36 -27.37 24.23
C ALA A 956 -0.68 -26.05 24.95
N ILE A 957 -0.06 -24.94 24.51
CA ILE A 957 -0.36 -23.58 24.98
C ILE A 957 -1.78 -23.17 24.58
N GLU A 958 -2.16 -23.37 23.32
CA GLU A 958 -3.50 -23.04 22.80
C GLU A 958 -4.61 -23.78 23.57
N LEU A 959 -4.39 -25.08 23.85
CA LEU A 959 -5.35 -25.94 24.55
C LEU A 959 -5.25 -25.85 26.08
N LYS A 960 -4.32 -25.05 26.62
CA LYS A 960 -4.09 -24.84 28.07
C LYS A 960 -3.86 -26.15 28.84
N LEU A 961 -2.97 -27.01 28.36
CA LEU A 961 -2.71 -28.32 28.97
C LEU A 961 -1.76 -28.21 30.17
N GLU A 962 -2.31 -27.98 31.37
CA GLU A 962 -1.55 -27.79 32.62
C GLU A 962 -0.55 -28.92 32.91
N GLU A 963 -0.90 -30.16 32.56
CA GLU A 963 -0.04 -31.33 32.76
C GLU A 963 1.29 -31.29 31.99
N THR A 964 1.38 -30.44 30.97
CA THR A 964 2.61 -30.26 30.16
C THR A 964 3.49 -29.13 30.64
N TYR A 965 3.04 -28.28 31.56
CA TYR A 965 3.81 -27.10 31.96
C TYR A 965 5.24 -27.43 32.40
N PRO A 966 5.51 -28.46 33.24
CA PRO A 966 6.88 -28.79 33.63
C PRO A 966 7.80 -29.14 32.45
N ILE A 967 7.27 -29.76 31.39
CA ILE A 967 8.09 -30.11 30.22
C ILE A 967 8.22 -28.94 29.25
N LEU A 968 7.21 -28.06 29.17
CA LEU A 968 7.35 -26.81 28.44
C LEU A 968 8.46 -25.95 29.07
N GLU A 969 8.51 -25.85 30.40
CA GLU A 969 9.59 -25.16 31.12
C GLU A 969 10.96 -25.72 30.76
N ASP A 970 11.12 -27.05 30.79
CA ASP A 970 12.39 -27.71 30.45
C ASP A 970 12.82 -27.45 29.00
N ASN A 971 11.87 -27.51 28.05
CA ASN A 971 12.14 -27.22 26.64
C ASN A 971 12.55 -25.77 26.40
N PHE A 972 11.91 -24.80 27.07
CA PHE A 972 12.34 -23.41 26.99
C PHE A 972 13.76 -23.21 27.54
N LEU A 973 14.13 -23.89 28.63
CA LEU A 973 15.44 -23.76 29.25
C LEU A 973 16.57 -24.43 28.47
N ASN A 974 16.28 -25.51 27.74
CA ASN A 974 17.31 -26.39 27.17
C ASN A 974 17.33 -26.45 25.63
N ASP A 975 16.27 -26.02 24.92
CA ASP A 975 16.20 -26.13 23.45
C ASP A 975 16.46 -24.79 22.75
N ASN A 976 17.58 -24.76 21.99
CA ASN A 976 18.06 -23.57 21.28
C ASN A 976 17.12 -22.99 20.22
N TYR A 977 16.21 -23.81 19.69
CA TYR A 977 15.31 -23.44 18.61
C TYR A 977 14.00 -22.83 19.15
N ILE A 978 13.54 -23.29 20.33
CA ILE A 978 12.26 -22.90 20.93
C ILE A 978 12.33 -21.54 21.62
N TYR A 979 13.38 -21.25 22.39
CA TYR A 979 13.47 -20.00 23.14
C TYR A 979 13.66 -18.74 22.26
N SER A 980 14.00 -18.90 20.98
CA SER A 980 14.22 -17.78 20.06
C SER A 980 12.92 -17.02 19.71
N GLN A 981 11.76 -17.61 20.01
CA GLN A 981 10.43 -17.07 19.69
C GLN A 981 9.77 -16.47 20.93
N ARG A 982 9.98 -15.16 21.14
CA ARG A 982 9.39 -14.34 22.22
C ARG A 982 7.90 -14.60 22.41
N ASP A 983 7.15 -14.77 21.33
CA ASP A 983 5.70 -14.94 21.35
C ASP A 983 5.27 -16.21 22.09
N PHE A 984 6.02 -17.32 21.96
CA PHE A 984 5.71 -18.54 22.70
C PHE A 984 6.01 -18.40 24.19
N LEU A 985 7.13 -17.78 24.54
CA LEU A 985 7.48 -17.52 25.95
C LEU A 985 6.43 -16.61 26.61
N SER A 986 5.99 -15.56 25.92
CA SER A 986 4.95 -14.66 26.42
C SER A 986 3.60 -15.38 26.60
N ARG A 987 3.13 -16.12 25.59
CA ARG A 987 1.87 -16.89 25.69
C ARG A 987 1.90 -17.98 26.76
N TYR A 988 3.04 -18.64 26.96
CA TYR A 988 3.17 -19.63 28.03
C TYR A 988 3.13 -18.98 29.42
N THR A 989 3.87 -17.89 29.62
CA THR A 989 3.93 -17.20 30.92
C THR A 989 2.59 -16.61 31.35
N GLU A 990 1.71 -16.23 30.41
CA GLU A 990 0.33 -15.83 30.67
C GLU A 990 -0.56 -16.95 31.26
N LEU A 991 -0.19 -18.22 31.09
CA LEU A 991 -0.90 -19.34 31.68
C LEU A 991 -0.53 -19.58 33.15
N LEU A 992 0.62 -19.06 33.58
CA LEU A 992 1.12 -19.21 34.94
C LEU A 992 0.50 -18.16 35.86
N ASN A 993 0.40 -18.49 37.16
CA ASN A 993 0.14 -17.44 38.13
C ASN A 993 1.38 -16.54 38.31
N LYS A 994 1.19 -15.35 38.85
CA LYS A 994 2.23 -14.30 38.90
C LYS A 994 3.53 -14.73 39.59
N ASP A 995 3.45 -15.51 40.67
CA ASP A 995 4.64 -15.96 41.41
C ASP A 995 5.41 -17.03 40.62
N GLN A 996 4.70 -17.95 39.96
CA GLN A 996 5.27 -18.96 39.08
C GLN A 996 5.89 -18.34 37.83
N GLU A 997 5.22 -17.36 37.24
CA GLU A 997 5.70 -16.60 36.09
C GLU A 997 7.04 -15.93 36.40
N ILE A 998 7.13 -15.16 37.49
CA ILE A 998 8.37 -14.48 37.89
C ILE A 998 9.48 -15.51 38.13
N THR A 999 9.19 -16.55 38.90
CA THR A 999 10.17 -17.61 39.22
C THR A 999 10.69 -18.30 37.95
N PHE A 1000 9.82 -18.57 36.98
CA PHE A 1000 10.21 -19.22 35.73
C PHE A 1000 11.03 -18.28 34.84
N LEU A 1001 10.62 -17.03 34.67
CA LEU A 1001 11.38 -16.04 33.91
C LEU A 1001 12.76 -15.76 34.53
N GLU A 1002 12.89 -15.78 35.86
CA GLU A 1002 14.20 -15.70 36.53
C GLU A 1002 15.10 -16.89 36.18
N LYS A 1003 14.55 -18.12 36.14
CA LYS A 1003 15.29 -19.31 35.69
C LYS A 1003 15.77 -19.17 34.25
N CYS A 1004 14.96 -18.57 33.37
CA CYS A 1004 15.34 -18.28 31.98
C CYS A 1004 16.57 -17.35 31.89
N CYS A 1005 16.82 -16.54 32.92
CA CYS A 1005 17.94 -15.61 33.00
C CYS A 1005 19.21 -16.18 33.69
N ASN A 1006 19.24 -17.48 34.05
CA ASN A 1006 20.40 -18.10 34.70
C ASN A 1006 21.70 -17.97 33.88
N ASN A 1007 21.59 -17.99 32.55
CA ASN A 1007 22.71 -17.73 31.64
C ASN A 1007 22.49 -16.41 30.90
N ILE A 1008 23.15 -15.35 31.36
CA ILE A 1008 23.03 -14.00 30.80
C ILE A 1008 23.63 -13.86 29.39
N ASP A 1009 24.41 -14.83 28.91
CA ASP A 1009 24.96 -14.85 27.55
C ASP A 1009 24.03 -15.58 26.55
N SER A 1010 22.84 -16.00 27.00
CA SER A 1010 21.85 -16.72 26.19
C SER A 1010 20.79 -15.79 25.58
N TYR A 1011 20.31 -16.14 24.39
CA TYR A 1011 19.17 -15.44 23.78
C TYR A 1011 17.89 -15.56 24.64
N LEU A 1012 17.70 -16.71 25.31
CA LEU A 1012 16.57 -16.95 26.20
C LEU A 1012 16.50 -15.89 27.31
N CYS A 1013 17.62 -15.58 27.96
CA CYS A 1013 17.70 -14.56 29.00
C CYS A 1013 17.16 -13.22 28.49
N TRP A 1014 17.62 -12.76 27.34
CA TRP A 1014 17.21 -11.46 26.79
C TRP A 1014 15.77 -11.47 26.27
N LYS A 1015 15.24 -12.62 25.81
CA LYS A 1015 13.79 -12.77 25.55
C LYS A 1015 12.95 -12.74 26.83
N ALA A 1016 13.42 -13.34 27.92
CA ALA A 1016 12.77 -13.23 29.22
C ALA A 1016 12.80 -11.79 29.76
N VAL A 1017 13.92 -11.08 29.59
CA VAL A 1017 14.04 -9.64 29.92
C VAL A 1017 13.04 -8.80 29.13
N GLU A 1018 12.87 -9.04 27.83
CA GLU A 1018 11.83 -8.37 27.03
C GLU A 1018 10.42 -8.61 27.61
N VAL A 1019 10.11 -9.83 28.08
CA VAL A 1019 8.83 -10.15 28.75
C VAL A 1019 8.71 -9.46 30.12
N PHE A 1020 9.78 -9.41 30.92
CA PHE A 1020 9.81 -8.66 32.19
C PHE A 1020 9.49 -7.18 31.99
N ILE A 1021 10.08 -6.54 30.96
CA ILE A 1021 9.84 -5.14 30.60
C ILE A 1021 8.38 -4.94 30.20
N GLU A 1022 7.88 -5.75 29.25
CA GLU A 1022 6.51 -5.65 28.73
C GLU A 1022 5.46 -5.76 29.84
N LYS A 1023 5.65 -6.73 30.75
CA LYS A 1023 4.72 -6.99 31.86
C LYS A 1023 5.01 -6.15 33.12
N LYS A 1024 6.03 -5.28 33.08
CA LYS A 1024 6.49 -4.43 34.21
C LYS A 1024 6.77 -5.22 35.49
N LEU A 1025 7.51 -6.32 35.36
CA LEU A 1025 7.82 -7.26 36.44
C LEU A 1025 9.28 -7.10 36.91
N HIS A 1026 9.49 -7.17 38.24
CA HIS A 1026 10.78 -7.33 38.92
C HIS A 1026 11.97 -6.48 38.40
N SER A 1027 11.80 -5.16 38.26
CA SER A 1027 12.82 -4.27 37.67
C SER A 1027 14.22 -4.32 38.31
N ALA A 1028 14.31 -4.59 39.61
CA ALA A 1028 15.61 -4.71 40.31
C ALA A 1028 16.43 -5.91 39.81
N PHE A 1029 15.76 -7.04 39.51
CA PHE A 1029 16.41 -8.24 39.00
C PHE A 1029 16.98 -8.03 37.60
N ILE A 1030 16.18 -7.51 36.67
CA ILE A 1030 16.67 -7.27 35.30
C ILE A 1030 17.79 -6.22 35.26
N LEU A 1031 17.77 -5.23 36.18
CA LEU A 1031 18.84 -4.25 36.33
C LEU A 1031 20.16 -4.91 36.76
N GLU A 1032 20.12 -5.85 37.71
CA GLU A 1032 21.29 -6.64 38.12
C GLU A 1032 21.84 -7.45 36.95
N ILE A 1033 20.96 -8.12 36.19
CA ILE A 1033 21.34 -8.89 35.00
C ILE A 1033 22.04 -8.00 33.96
N ALA A 1034 21.50 -6.82 33.68
CA ALA A 1034 22.07 -5.89 32.72
C ALA A 1034 23.45 -5.39 33.15
N LYS A 1035 23.62 -4.96 34.41
CA LYS A 1035 24.92 -4.51 34.94
C LYS A 1035 25.96 -5.62 34.89
N LYS A 1036 25.60 -6.82 35.32
CA LYS A 1036 26.49 -8.00 35.27
C LYS A 1036 26.88 -8.38 33.84
N TYR A 1037 26.00 -8.17 32.86
CA TYR A 1037 26.33 -8.40 31.45
C TYR A 1037 27.28 -7.34 30.91
N LEU A 1038 27.08 -6.06 31.24
CA LEU A 1038 27.91 -4.95 30.76
C LEU A 1038 29.35 -4.98 31.31
N GLU A 1039 29.57 -5.62 32.47
CA GLU A 1039 30.93 -5.91 32.97
C GLU A 1039 31.70 -6.91 32.09
N LYS A 1040 31.02 -7.64 31.19
CA LYS A 1040 31.66 -8.54 30.24
C LYS A 1040 31.97 -7.79 28.96
N GLU A 1041 33.18 -7.98 28.43
CA GLU A 1041 33.60 -7.48 27.10
C GLU A 1041 32.94 -8.28 25.94
N ASN A 1042 31.62 -8.51 25.97
CA ASN A 1042 30.87 -9.25 24.96
C ASN A 1042 29.84 -8.36 24.24
N PRO A 1043 30.02 -8.04 22.96
CA PRO A 1043 29.18 -7.08 22.25
C PRO A 1043 27.76 -7.57 21.96
N LYS A 1044 27.48 -8.88 22.10
CA LYS A 1044 26.27 -9.53 21.54
C LYS A 1044 24.93 -8.95 22.03
N PHE A 1045 24.80 -8.65 23.31
CA PHE A 1045 23.55 -8.16 23.93
C PHE A 1045 23.72 -6.79 24.62
N VAL A 1046 24.73 -6.01 24.22
CA VAL A 1046 24.99 -4.68 24.79
C VAL A 1046 23.78 -3.76 24.61
N SER A 1047 23.15 -3.78 23.42
CA SER A 1047 21.95 -2.96 23.17
C SER A 1047 20.79 -3.33 24.09
N ASP A 1048 20.57 -4.62 24.36
CA ASP A 1048 19.51 -5.07 25.26
C ASP A 1048 19.81 -4.69 26.72
N ALA A 1049 21.07 -4.80 27.14
CA ALA A 1049 21.50 -4.39 28.48
C ALA A 1049 21.36 -2.87 28.69
N LEU A 1050 21.80 -2.07 27.71
CA LEU A 1050 21.60 -0.61 27.72
C LEU A 1050 20.10 -0.27 27.80
N ASN A 1051 19.26 -0.96 27.02
CA ASN A 1051 17.82 -0.78 27.05
C ASN A 1051 17.22 -0.99 28.44
N VAL A 1052 17.70 -1.99 29.19
CA VAL A 1052 17.29 -2.21 30.59
C VAL A 1052 17.73 -1.06 31.50
N LEU A 1053 18.95 -0.53 31.34
CA LEU A 1053 19.41 0.61 32.16
C LEU A 1053 18.52 1.85 31.94
N PHE A 1054 18.17 2.14 30.68
CA PHE A 1054 17.24 3.23 30.35
C PHE A 1054 15.83 2.96 30.88
N TYR A 1055 15.30 1.73 30.72
CA TYR A 1055 14.01 1.31 31.26
C TYR A 1055 13.94 1.48 32.79
N CYS A 1056 15.00 1.11 33.50
CA CYS A 1056 15.09 1.18 34.97
C CYS A 1056 15.46 2.57 35.49
N ASN A 1057 15.69 3.56 34.62
CA ASN A 1057 16.10 4.91 34.98
C ASN A 1057 17.39 4.97 35.84
N ASP A 1058 18.38 4.12 35.51
CA ASP A 1058 19.62 3.96 36.27
C ASP A 1058 20.64 5.10 36.04
N GLU A 1059 21.40 5.54 37.06
CA GLU A 1059 22.41 6.62 36.89
C GLU A 1059 23.50 6.32 35.89
N SER A 1060 23.93 5.06 35.78
CA SER A 1060 25.06 4.71 34.93
C SER A 1060 24.66 4.57 33.45
N ALA A 1061 23.37 4.71 33.11
CA ALA A 1061 22.89 4.52 31.74
C ALA A 1061 23.58 5.43 30.73
N LEU A 1062 23.58 6.75 30.97
CA LEU A 1062 24.22 7.72 30.07
C LEU A 1062 25.76 7.58 30.04
N PRO A 1063 26.47 7.51 31.19
CA PRO A 1063 27.92 7.31 31.19
C PRO A 1063 28.36 6.04 30.43
N ILE A 1064 27.73 4.90 30.69
CA ILE A 1064 28.08 3.63 30.01
C ILE A 1064 27.79 3.75 28.51
N TYR A 1065 26.66 4.34 28.13
CA TYR A 1065 26.34 4.53 26.72
C TYR A 1065 27.39 5.43 26.00
N LEU A 1066 27.86 6.50 26.65
CA LEU A 1066 28.94 7.33 26.12
C LEU A 1066 30.22 6.52 25.90
N GLU A 1067 30.61 5.66 26.85
CA GLU A 1067 31.79 4.80 26.71
C GLU A 1067 31.70 3.90 25.45
N PHE A 1068 30.53 3.30 25.21
CA PHE A 1068 30.29 2.49 24.01
C PHE A 1068 30.32 3.29 22.70
N LEU A 1069 29.89 4.56 22.72
CA LEU A 1069 30.01 5.45 21.56
C LEU A 1069 31.46 5.85 21.29
N ILE A 1070 32.25 6.10 22.34
CA ILE A 1070 33.68 6.39 22.22
C ILE A 1070 34.43 5.18 21.63
N ASP A 1071 34.15 3.97 22.12
CA ASP A 1071 34.74 2.74 21.59
C ASP A 1071 34.37 2.51 20.12
N PHE A 1072 33.09 2.72 19.78
CA PHE A 1072 32.62 2.63 18.40
C PHE A 1072 33.32 3.63 17.48
N LYS A 1073 33.44 4.91 17.90
CA LYS A 1073 34.14 5.96 17.14
C LYS A 1073 35.61 5.60 16.86
N ASN A 1074 36.26 4.90 17.78
CA ASN A 1074 37.69 4.56 17.68
C ASN A 1074 37.97 3.23 16.95
N THR A 1075 36.94 2.45 16.59
CA THR A 1075 37.10 1.15 15.94
C THR A 1075 37.02 1.26 14.41
N GLU A 1076 38.06 0.87 13.68
CA GLU A 1076 37.98 0.74 12.21
C GLU A 1076 37.07 -0.44 11.82
N ARG A 1077 35.93 -0.18 11.17
CA ARG A 1077 34.97 -1.21 10.69
C ARG A 1077 34.65 -1.03 9.22
N VAL A 1078 34.33 -2.14 8.55
CA VAL A 1078 34.00 -2.19 7.11
C VAL A 1078 32.52 -1.87 6.85
N ASP A 1079 31.67 -1.97 7.87
CA ASP A 1079 30.22 -1.73 7.82
C ASP A 1079 29.87 -0.74 8.95
N TYR A 1080 29.55 0.49 8.59
CA TYR A 1080 29.38 1.60 9.52
C TYR A 1080 27.91 1.81 9.87
N ARG A 1081 27.45 1.24 10.98
CA ARG A 1081 26.21 1.63 11.69
C ARG A 1081 26.34 1.38 13.18
N ASP A 1082 25.84 2.29 14.00
CA ASP A 1082 25.71 2.12 15.43
C ASP A 1082 24.54 1.17 15.77
N ASP A 1083 24.82 -0.11 16.01
CA ASP A 1083 23.79 -1.12 16.29
C ASP A 1083 23.12 -1.00 17.69
N TYR A 1084 23.31 0.12 18.40
CA TYR A 1084 22.75 0.39 19.73
C TYR A 1084 21.27 0.81 19.68
N ARG A 1085 20.39 -0.15 19.36
CA ARG A 1085 18.94 0.10 19.23
C ARG A 1085 18.21 0.01 20.58
N ILE A 1086 18.21 1.12 21.32
CA ILE A 1086 17.47 1.26 22.58
C ILE A 1086 15.99 1.57 22.30
N LYS A 1087 15.06 0.94 23.01
CA LYS A 1087 13.60 1.04 22.79
C LYS A 1087 12.87 1.76 23.93
N ASP A 1088 13.30 1.56 25.18
CA ASP A 1088 12.59 1.97 26.40
C ASP A 1088 13.15 3.26 27.04
N PHE A 1089 13.74 4.14 26.23
CA PHE A 1089 14.35 5.41 26.67
C PHE A 1089 13.36 6.44 27.23
N THR A 1090 12.04 6.26 27.07
CA THR A 1090 10.99 7.13 27.62
C THR A 1090 10.87 7.08 29.14
N ASN A 1091 11.38 6.02 29.77
CA ASN A 1091 11.39 5.89 31.23
C ASN A 1091 12.54 6.65 31.91
N TYR A 1092 13.55 7.08 31.13
CA TYR A 1092 14.71 7.76 31.68
C TYR A 1092 14.42 9.26 31.94
N LYS A 1093 14.48 9.67 33.21
CA LYS A 1093 14.13 11.03 33.68
C LYS A 1093 15.20 11.67 34.58
N ARG A 1094 16.40 11.08 34.72
CA ARG A 1094 17.45 11.63 35.58
C ARG A 1094 18.15 12.85 34.98
N LEU A 1095 18.34 13.87 35.80
CA LEU A 1095 18.98 15.14 35.42
C LEU A 1095 20.43 15.27 35.90
N ASP A 1096 20.93 14.32 36.68
CA ASP A 1096 22.26 14.40 37.33
C ASP A 1096 23.41 14.29 36.31
N SER A 1097 23.20 13.50 35.24
CA SER A 1097 24.17 13.26 34.16
C SER A 1097 23.85 14.04 32.88
N ILE A 1098 23.14 15.18 33.00
CA ILE A 1098 22.70 15.96 31.82
C ILE A 1098 23.87 16.45 30.95
N LEU A 1099 25.02 16.72 31.57
CA LEU A 1099 26.23 17.17 30.86
C LEU A 1099 26.79 16.08 29.93
N VAL A 1100 26.53 14.80 30.19
CA VAL A 1100 26.95 13.69 29.32
C VAL A 1100 26.30 13.78 27.94
N LEU A 1101 25.10 14.38 27.84
CA LEU A 1101 24.44 14.60 26.55
C LEU A 1101 25.25 15.51 25.62
N LYS A 1102 26.05 16.43 26.19
CA LYS A 1102 26.97 17.28 25.44
C LYS A 1102 28.05 16.46 24.75
N ASP A 1103 28.66 15.51 25.46
CA ASP A 1103 29.71 14.64 24.93
C ASP A 1103 29.13 13.68 23.87
N ILE A 1104 27.92 13.16 24.09
CA ILE A 1104 27.20 12.36 23.11
C ILE A 1104 26.95 13.18 21.83
N PHE A 1105 26.49 14.43 21.96
CA PHE A 1105 26.28 15.34 20.82
C PHE A 1105 27.55 15.51 19.98
N GLU A 1106 28.69 15.74 20.62
CA GLU A 1106 29.99 15.93 19.94
C GLU A 1106 30.43 14.70 19.14
N ILE A 1107 30.04 13.49 19.56
CA ILE A 1107 30.35 12.24 18.85
C ILE A 1107 29.38 12.02 17.69
N VAL A 1108 28.07 12.10 17.93
CA VAL A 1108 27.05 11.67 16.95
C VAL A 1108 26.85 12.67 15.80
N TYR A 1109 27.30 13.92 15.98
CA TYR A 1109 27.31 14.96 14.95
C TYR A 1109 28.73 15.40 14.56
N ASP A 1110 29.72 14.50 14.69
CA ASP A 1110 31.08 14.75 14.22
C ASP A 1110 31.13 14.85 12.68
N GLU A 1111 31.64 15.96 12.17
CA GLU A 1111 31.71 16.25 10.73
C GLU A 1111 32.79 15.42 10.00
N HIS A 1112 33.72 14.80 10.74
CA HIS A 1112 34.75 13.95 10.17
C HIS A 1112 34.27 12.53 9.85
N VAL A 1113 33.02 12.21 10.21
CA VAL A 1113 32.38 10.92 9.90
C VAL A 1113 32.05 10.88 8.41
N LYS A 1114 32.50 9.81 7.73
CA LYS A 1114 32.46 9.73 6.26
C LYS A 1114 31.08 9.40 5.70
N ASP A 1115 30.22 8.72 6.46
CA ASP A 1115 28.87 8.36 6.05
C ASP A 1115 27.83 8.88 7.05
N THR A 1116 26.79 9.52 6.52
CA THR A 1116 25.70 10.15 7.27
C THR A 1116 24.87 9.18 8.10
N PHE A 1117 24.99 7.87 7.87
CA PHE A 1117 24.20 6.84 8.57
C PHE A 1117 24.88 6.20 9.78
N ASP A 1118 26.16 6.51 10.03
CA ASP A 1118 26.99 5.81 11.03
C ASP A 1118 26.44 5.92 12.46
N PHE A 1119 25.82 7.06 12.80
CA PHE A 1119 25.27 7.36 14.13
C PHE A 1119 23.75 7.58 14.12
N TYR A 1120 23.05 7.06 13.12
CA TYR A 1120 21.61 7.32 12.94
C TYR A 1120 20.78 6.94 14.18
N ASN A 1121 21.07 5.80 14.82
CA ASN A 1121 20.30 5.36 15.99
C ASN A 1121 20.57 6.28 17.19
N SER A 1122 21.83 6.68 17.39
CA SER A 1122 22.27 7.54 18.48
C SER A 1122 21.78 8.99 18.34
N GLN A 1123 21.73 9.53 17.12
CA GLN A 1123 21.13 10.84 16.84
C GLN A 1123 19.64 10.86 17.22
N ASN A 1124 18.90 9.79 16.87
CA ASN A 1124 17.50 9.64 17.24
C ASN A 1124 17.35 9.51 18.76
N LEU A 1125 18.18 8.70 19.42
CA LEU A 1125 18.14 8.53 20.87
C LEU A 1125 18.37 9.86 21.60
N LEU A 1126 19.40 10.63 21.21
CA LEU A 1126 19.70 11.93 21.80
C LEU A 1126 18.48 12.87 21.70
N LYS A 1127 17.87 12.97 20.52
CA LYS A 1127 16.65 13.78 20.32
C LYS A 1127 15.54 13.37 21.28
N VAL A 1128 15.30 12.06 21.45
CA VAL A 1128 14.23 11.62 22.35
C VAL A 1128 14.57 11.85 23.82
N LEU A 1129 15.83 11.65 24.24
CA LEU A 1129 16.26 11.96 25.59
C LEU A 1129 16.06 13.45 25.93
N ILE A 1130 16.41 14.34 25.00
CA ILE A 1130 16.17 15.79 25.14
C ILE A 1130 14.68 16.09 25.34
N ASN A 1131 13.80 15.44 24.56
CA ASN A 1131 12.35 15.59 24.73
C ASN A 1131 11.90 15.12 26.11
N ASN A 1132 12.23 13.90 26.52
CA ASN A 1132 11.76 13.31 27.78
C ASN A 1132 12.25 14.10 29.00
N LEU A 1133 13.50 14.56 28.99
CA LEU A 1133 14.07 15.33 30.08
C LEU A 1133 13.49 16.75 30.17
N SER A 1134 12.87 17.25 29.09
CA SER A 1134 12.24 18.58 29.03
C SER A 1134 10.76 18.59 29.44
N GLU A 1135 10.16 17.44 29.79
CA GLU A 1135 8.75 17.35 30.23
C GLU A 1135 8.44 18.06 31.56
N THR A 1136 9.47 18.50 32.30
CA THR A 1136 9.31 19.20 33.59
C THR A 1136 10.00 20.54 33.52
N GLU A 1137 9.50 21.55 34.25
CA GLU A 1137 10.09 22.89 34.24
C GLU A 1137 11.57 22.90 34.65
N ILE A 1138 11.94 22.13 35.68
CA ILE A 1138 13.33 21.99 36.15
C ILE A 1138 14.20 21.35 35.06
N GLY A 1139 13.70 20.28 34.43
CA GLY A 1139 14.42 19.58 33.38
C GLY A 1139 14.60 20.43 32.14
N TYR A 1140 13.53 21.07 31.68
CA TYR A 1140 13.54 22.04 30.58
C TYR A 1140 14.58 23.14 30.80
N LYS A 1141 14.57 23.81 31.96
CA LYS A 1141 15.54 24.87 32.28
C LYS A 1141 17.00 24.37 32.21
N LYS A 1142 17.30 23.20 32.78
CA LYS A 1142 18.65 22.61 32.74
C LYS A 1142 19.07 22.18 31.34
N VAL A 1143 18.17 21.57 30.56
CA VAL A 1143 18.42 21.16 29.16
C VAL A 1143 18.68 22.39 28.29
N GLN A 1144 17.84 23.43 28.40
CA GLN A 1144 18.01 24.69 27.67
C GLN A 1144 19.33 25.38 28.01
N GLU A 1145 19.70 25.45 29.29
CA GLU A 1145 20.98 26.00 29.73
C GLU A 1145 22.16 25.24 29.10
N MET A 1146 22.13 23.91 29.17
CA MET A 1146 23.16 23.04 28.59
C MET A 1146 23.28 23.23 27.07
N LEU A 1147 22.16 23.20 26.33
CA LEU A 1147 22.16 23.35 24.88
C LEU A 1147 22.53 24.78 24.45
N THR A 1148 22.17 25.81 25.22
CA THR A 1148 22.54 27.21 24.92
C THR A 1148 24.03 27.44 25.14
N ASN A 1149 24.60 26.86 26.21
CA ASN A 1149 26.05 26.88 26.43
C ASN A 1149 26.76 26.16 25.28
N LEU A 1150 26.30 24.96 24.90
CA LEU A 1150 26.84 24.23 23.75
C LEU A 1150 26.75 25.06 22.46
N LYS A 1151 25.60 25.70 22.17
CA LYS A 1151 25.40 26.58 21.02
C LYS A 1151 26.45 27.69 20.95
N SER A 1152 26.80 28.30 22.09
CA SER A 1152 27.81 29.36 22.16
C SER A 1152 29.23 28.88 21.87
N GLU A 1153 29.53 27.60 22.12
CA GLU A 1153 30.84 27.00 21.88
C GLU A 1153 31.06 26.58 20.41
N ILE A 1154 29.98 26.35 19.65
CA ILE A 1154 30.02 25.83 18.28
C ILE A 1154 29.58 26.84 17.22
N MET A 1155 29.57 28.15 17.53
CA MET A 1155 29.06 29.18 16.62
C MET A 1155 29.75 29.20 15.25
N ASP A 1156 31.00 28.73 15.16
CA ASP A 1156 31.77 28.67 13.92
C ASP A 1156 31.58 27.34 13.13
N ASN A 1157 30.75 26.41 13.62
CA ASN A 1157 30.50 25.11 13.01
C ASN A 1157 29.05 25.01 12.48
N ASP A 1158 28.86 25.33 11.19
CA ASP A 1158 27.53 25.41 10.54
C ASP A 1158 26.70 24.11 10.61
N SER A 1159 27.34 22.93 10.60
CA SER A 1159 26.63 21.65 10.67
C SER A 1159 26.07 21.41 12.07
N LYS A 1160 26.93 21.48 13.09
CA LYS A 1160 26.54 21.27 14.50
C LYS A 1160 25.58 22.35 14.98
N PHE A 1161 25.74 23.60 14.52
CA PHE A 1161 24.88 24.71 14.91
C PHE A 1161 23.40 24.46 14.58
N PHE A 1162 23.12 23.90 13.40
CA PHE A 1162 21.76 23.51 13.01
C PHE A 1162 21.18 22.43 13.93
N TYR A 1163 21.96 21.39 14.25
CA TYR A 1163 21.48 20.30 15.09
C TYR A 1163 21.23 20.74 16.54
N VAL A 1164 22.08 21.59 17.12
CA VAL A 1164 21.81 22.15 18.45
C VAL A 1164 20.55 23.01 18.46
N ASN A 1165 20.34 23.86 17.46
CA ASN A 1165 19.10 24.63 17.36
C ASN A 1165 17.87 23.71 17.27
N ASN A 1166 17.95 22.60 16.52
CA ASN A 1166 16.86 21.61 16.50
C ASN A 1166 16.59 21.02 17.87
N LEU A 1167 17.63 20.63 18.62
CA LEU A 1167 17.47 20.08 19.97
C LEU A 1167 16.90 21.12 20.96
N ILE A 1168 17.26 22.40 20.81
CA ILE A 1168 16.69 23.50 21.61
C ILE A 1168 15.18 23.61 21.37
N GLU A 1169 14.75 23.54 20.11
CA GLU A 1169 13.33 23.65 19.74
C GLU A 1169 12.56 22.39 20.12
N ASP A 1170 13.14 21.20 19.96
CA ASP A 1170 12.60 19.93 20.44
C ASP A 1170 12.35 19.98 21.96
N SER A 1171 13.31 20.48 22.73
CA SER A 1171 13.18 20.69 24.18
C SER A 1171 12.05 21.67 24.53
N LYS A 1172 11.94 22.82 23.83
CA LYS A 1172 10.84 23.79 24.02
C LYS A 1172 9.48 23.18 23.72
N LEU A 1173 9.33 22.53 22.57
CA LEU A 1173 8.07 21.91 22.15
C LEU A 1173 7.65 20.81 23.13
N SER A 1174 8.59 20.01 23.64
CA SER A 1174 8.30 19.00 24.65
C SER A 1174 7.78 19.64 25.96
N TYR A 1175 8.43 20.71 26.43
CA TYR A 1175 7.98 21.43 27.60
C TYR A 1175 6.58 22.04 27.38
N TYR A 1176 6.35 22.74 26.27
CA TYR A 1176 5.05 23.33 25.95
C TYR A 1176 3.94 22.28 25.84
N ALA A 1177 4.22 21.12 25.26
CA ALA A 1177 3.28 20.00 25.24
C ALA A 1177 2.95 19.50 26.67
N SER A 1178 3.94 19.45 27.56
CA SER A 1178 3.77 18.97 28.94
C SER A 1178 2.90 19.89 29.82
N ILE A 1179 2.96 21.21 29.56
CA ILE A 1179 2.16 22.21 30.29
C ILE A 1179 0.84 22.55 29.60
N SER A 1180 0.66 22.17 28.32
CA SER A 1180 -0.61 22.30 27.59
C SER A 1180 -1.64 21.26 28.06
N ARG A 1181 -2.17 21.47 29.27
CA ARG A 1181 -3.15 20.56 29.87
C ARG A 1181 -4.56 20.89 29.37
N PRO A 1182 -5.33 19.88 28.93
CA PRO A 1182 -6.75 20.06 28.62
C PRO A 1182 -7.50 20.45 29.90
N PHE A 1183 -8.51 21.30 29.76
CA PHE A 1183 -9.41 21.59 30.88
C PHE A 1183 -10.19 20.33 31.23
N THR A 1184 -10.44 20.10 32.51
CA THR A 1184 -11.50 19.20 32.93
C THR A 1184 -12.85 19.81 32.54
N PHE A 1185 -13.89 18.96 32.38
CA PHE A 1185 -15.24 19.45 32.10
C PHE A 1185 -15.71 20.50 33.11
N LYS A 1186 -15.36 20.33 34.39
CA LYS A 1186 -15.71 21.27 35.45
C LYS A 1186 -15.03 22.63 35.26
N GLU A 1187 -13.74 22.64 34.95
CA GLU A 1187 -12.99 23.88 34.69
C GLU A 1187 -13.52 24.60 33.45
N ALA A 1188 -13.75 23.88 32.35
CA ALA A 1188 -14.30 24.45 31.12
C ALA A 1188 -15.71 25.03 31.32
N LYS A 1189 -16.57 24.32 32.07
CA LYS A 1189 -17.91 24.79 32.40
C LYS A 1189 -17.87 26.03 33.32
N SER A 1190 -17.07 26.01 34.39
CA SER A 1190 -16.96 27.14 35.31
C SER A 1190 -16.41 28.39 34.62
N PHE A 1191 -15.42 28.24 33.75
CA PHE A 1191 -14.89 29.35 32.95
C PHE A 1191 -15.98 29.98 32.07
N LEU A 1192 -16.80 29.17 31.41
CA LEU A 1192 -17.93 29.65 30.60
C LEU A 1192 -18.99 30.36 31.46
N GLU A 1193 -19.35 29.80 32.61
CA GLU A 1193 -20.34 30.38 33.54
C GLU A 1193 -19.87 31.71 34.16
N GLU A 1194 -18.57 31.84 34.46
CA GLU A 1194 -17.98 33.09 34.96
C GLU A 1194 -18.13 34.21 33.93
N ILE A 1195 -17.86 33.93 32.66
CA ILE A 1195 -17.96 34.92 31.58
C ILE A 1195 -19.42 35.27 31.27
N GLU A 1196 -20.36 34.30 31.33
CA GLU A 1196 -21.80 34.57 31.15
C GLU A 1196 -22.43 35.36 32.31
N SER A 1197 -21.76 35.46 33.45
CA SER A 1197 -22.24 36.17 34.65
C SER A 1197 -21.85 37.65 34.72
N ILE A 1198 -21.02 38.12 33.79
CA ILE A 1198 -20.52 39.50 33.63
C ILE A 1198 -21.34 40.20 32.53
#